data_AF-A0A959JP98-F1
#
_entry.id   AF-A0A959JP98-F1
#
_cell.length_a   1.000
_cell.length_b   1.000
_cell.length_c   1.000
_cell.angle_alpha   90.00
_cell.angle_beta   90.00
_cell.angle_gamma   90.00
#
_symmetry.space_group_name_H-M   'P 1'
#
loop_
_entity.id
_entity.type
_entity.pdbx_description
1 polymer ?
#
loop_
_entity_poly.entity_id
_entity_poly.type
_entity_poly.pdbx_seq_one_letter_code
_entity_poly.pdbx_strand_id
1 'polypeptide(L)'
;MSETSHSPEEKSYKFRELKVYSSTEWLADNKKKYRQVFDRYSTAFVYAELSFYNKLFDQEDWEIDLELRCYSLKKAKSEICILPMKRKVSKYDNVVYIREGWGNKNEGAFWKKGTYYWEAWLEGEKVASKYFYIEDAGAPIKKHENPYMSLQSIKLYEGPYDDQIEEERIYYKKFSTEETRYIYVEMVFQNLNLSRNWQCELFTKFYNDARELKGQVIRLNRVERKNDTFTLTAGWGSNSKGSWRPDLYSVEIVFFDHLLAVVPFEIGEGFMEGTPSVYLPNKGTSLVLSPDEDVSKTFEELMVQLDDLIGLEAIKKQVRDHAKYIQFLQLRKDKGFQEPEEINVHSIFVGNPGTGKTTVAKMMGRLYQKMGLLSKGHVHEVDRVDLVGEYIGQTAPKVKEAIEKARGGVLFIDEAYSLARAQDDHKDFGREAIEILVKELSNGKGDLAVIVAGYPKEMKQFLESNPGLRSRFKHQFEFTDYLPQELSQIAKYACKKMEVKLGDSARKKIDEYIIEAFRNRNRSFGNARFVFNLIEKGKINMGLRIMKMEDPASLEKEDLETISLEDVLKIDVKSQRPLPEIPVDEGLLEESMVELDALIGMEQIKAQIHELVRLVRYYRETGKDVLRNFSLHTVFVGNPGTGKTTVARILTKIYKSLGILERGQMIETDRQGLVAGFVGQTAIKTAEKVEEAIGGVLFIDEAYALTTRQGSAHGDFGYEAIQTLLKRMEDKRGEFFVFVAGYPENMDTFLKANPGLNSRFDKVLKFEDYQPEELMRICLKMLDEKGLIPTPEAEEHLREYFKFLHEFRDQYFGNARTVRTVVDEAAKNQNLRLATLDKKARKEISPAILTLDDVSSFSKEKGEGIFVKKRIGFGNKS
;
A
#
# COMPACT_ATOMS: atom_id res chain seq x y z
N MET A 1 45.65 27.55 -54.18
CA MET A 1 45.56 27.64 -55.65
C MET A 1 45.54 26.21 -56.16
N SER A 2 44.45 25.59 -56.60
CA SER A 2 43.31 26.06 -57.38
C SER A 2 42.00 25.41 -56.88
N GLU A 3 41.04 26.20 -56.43
CA GLU A 3 39.64 25.80 -56.37
C GLU A 3 39.03 26.02 -57.75
N THR A 4 38.83 24.93 -58.49
CA THR A 4 37.98 24.94 -59.69
C THR A 4 36.53 24.92 -59.22
N SER A 5 35.89 26.09 -59.27
CA SER A 5 34.45 26.24 -59.19
C SER A 5 33.79 25.50 -60.36
N HIS A 6 33.10 24.39 -60.11
CA HIS A 6 32.08 23.88 -61.01
C HIS A 6 30.74 24.48 -60.60
N SER A 7 30.16 25.28 -61.49
CA SER A 7 28.74 25.64 -61.44
C SER A 7 27.90 24.35 -61.34
N PRO A 8 26.83 24.31 -60.53
CA PRO A 8 25.95 23.15 -60.51
C PRO A 8 25.23 23.11 -61.86
N GLU A 9 25.65 22.20 -62.74
CA GLU A 9 24.83 21.83 -63.90
C GLU A 9 23.44 21.46 -63.38
N GLU A 10 22.42 22.07 -64.00
CA GLU A 10 21.06 21.95 -63.52
C GLU A 10 20.54 20.55 -63.85
N LYS A 11 20.77 19.59 -62.94
CA LYS A 11 20.40 18.19 -63.12
C LYS A 11 18.93 18.04 -63.53
N SER A 12 18.65 17.17 -64.49
CA SER A 12 17.28 16.88 -64.97
C SER A 12 16.41 16.11 -63.97
N TYR A 13 16.95 15.76 -62.80
CA TYR A 13 16.25 15.05 -61.73
C TYR A 13 16.44 15.69 -60.34
N LYS A 14 15.54 15.34 -59.42
CA LYS A 14 15.70 15.59 -57.97
C LYS A 14 15.40 14.29 -57.20
N PHE A 15 16.39 13.78 -56.47
CA PHE A 15 16.22 12.57 -55.64
C PHE A 15 15.00 12.71 -54.72
N ARG A 16 14.21 11.63 -54.61
CA ARG A 16 13.03 11.57 -53.74
C ARG A 16 13.27 10.60 -52.60
N GLU A 17 13.49 9.32 -52.88
CA GLU A 17 13.61 8.30 -51.83
C GLU A 17 14.26 7.01 -52.34
N LEU A 18 14.92 6.27 -51.44
CA LEU A 18 15.41 4.91 -51.65
C LEU A 18 14.83 3.97 -50.58
N LYS A 19 14.01 3.01 -50.99
CA LYS A 19 13.36 2.03 -50.10
C LYS A 19 13.82 0.61 -50.39
N VAL A 20 13.59 -0.28 -49.42
CA VAL A 20 13.92 -1.70 -49.52
C VAL A 20 12.69 -2.56 -49.20
N TYR A 21 12.53 -3.67 -49.90
CA TYR A 21 11.44 -4.64 -49.73
C TYR A 21 11.86 -6.04 -50.18
N SER A 22 11.13 -7.11 -49.84
CA SER A 22 11.48 -8.50 -50.23
C SER A 22 10.42 -9.28 -50.99
N SER A 23 9.17 -8.80 -51.05
CA SER A 23 8.08 -9.51 -51.78
C SER A 23 7.70 -8.77 -53.06
N THR A 24 7.52 -9.54 -54.13
CA THR A 24 6.96 -9.11 -55.42
C THR A 24 5.58 -9.72 -55.68
N GLU A 25 4.96 -10.37 -54.68
CA GLU A 25 3.64 -10.96 -54.82
C GLU A 25 2.60 -9.92 -55.22
N TRP A 26 1.61 -10.35 -56.01
CA TRP A 26 0.47 -9.55 -56.41
C TRP A 26 -0.41 -9.29 -55.17
N LEU A 27 -0.15 -8.19 -54.48
CA LEU A 27 -0.93 -7.75 -53.33
C LEU A 27 -2.21 -7.09 -53.84
N ALA A 28 -3.38 -7.50 -53.34
CA ALA A 28 -4.59 -6.69 -53.45
C ALA A 28 -4.25 -5.28 -52.90
N ASP A 29 -4.58 -4.25 -53.67
CA ASP A 29 -4.23 -2.81 -53.48
C ASP A 29 -2.86 -2.33 -54.01
N ASN A 30 -2.04 -3.18 -54.63
CA ASN A 30 -0.80 -2.79 -55.32
C ASN A 30 0.23 -2.03 -54.41
N LYS A 31 0.10 -2.15 -53.09
CA LYS A 31 0.97 -1.48 -52.09
C LYS A 31 2.06 -2.44 -51.61
N LYS A 32 3.32 -2.11 -51.93
CA LYS A 32 4.49 -2.87 -51.46
C LYS A 32 4.69 -2.72 -49.96
N LYS A 33 5.12 -3.81 -49.30
CA LYS A 33 5.50 -3.80 -47.89
C LYS A 33 7.00 -3.53 -47.76
N TYR A 34 7.35 -2.25 -47.57
CA TYR A 34 8.73 -1.83 -47.33
C TYR A 34 9.12 -2.12 -45.88
N ARG A 35 10.31 -2.69 -45.70
CA ARG A 35 10.87 -3.02 -44.38
C ARG A 35 12.40 -2.99 -44.44
N GLN A 36 13.04 -2.79 -43.30
CA GLN A 36 14.51 -2.78 -43.18
C GLN A 36 15.04 -4.06 -42.56
N VAL A 37 14.23 -4.81 -41.81
CA VAL A 37 14.66 -6.07 -41.21
C VAL A 37 13.96 -7.23 -41.93
N PHE A 38 14.74 -8.25 -42.26
CA PHE A 38 14.28 -9.44 -42.98
C PHE A 38 14.72 -10.70 -42.24
N ASP A 39 13.83 -11.70 -42.15
CA ASP A 39 14.18 -13.00 -41.61
C ASP A 39 14.91 -13.83 -42.68
N ARG A 40 16.04 -14.43 -42.29
CA ARG A 40 16.87 -15.24 -43.19
C ARG A 40 16.06 -16.31 -43.91
N TYR A 41 15.24 -17.07 -43.18
CA TYR A 41 14.60 -18.28 -43.72
C TYR A 41 13.48 -18.00 -44.71
N SER A 42 12.89 -16.80 -44.66
CA SER A 42 11.81 -16.36 -45.56
C SER A 42 12.29 -15.39 -46.66
N THR A 43 13.59 -15.07 -46.70
CA THR A 43 14.11 -14.09 -47.66
C THR A 43 14.78 -14.76 -48.85
N ALA A 44 14.12 -14.64 -50.01
CA ALA A 44 14.67 -15.02 -51.31
C ALA A 44 15.45 -13.85 -51.95
N PHE A 45 14.77 -12.73 -52.15
CA PHE A 45 15.30 -11.52 -52.77
C PHE A 45 15.12 -10.30 -51.86
N VAL A 46 16.05 -9.36 -51.96
CA VAL A 46 15.92 -8.02 -51.39
C VAL A 46 16.02 -7.02 -52.53
N TYR A 47 14.99 -6.20 -52.67
CA TYR A 47 14.83 -5.22 -53.73
C TYR A 47 15.06 -3.81 -53.20
N ALA A 48 15.68 -2.97 -54.02
CA ALA A 48 15.74 -1.52 -53.85
C ALA A 48 14.74 -0.86 -54.80
N GLU A 49 13.97 0.10 -54.27
CA GLU A 49 13.19 1.03 -55.08
C GLU A 49 13.76 2.43 -54.94
N LEU A 50 14.35 2.92 -56.02
CA LEU A 50 14.78 4.31 -56.14
C LEU A 50 13.65 5.11 -56.79
N SER A 51 13.37 6.28 -56.23
CA SER A 51 12.47 7.25 -56.84
C SER A 51 13.10 8.64 -56.89
N PHE A 52 12.80 9.37 -57.95
CA PHE A 52 13.20 10.76 -58.12
C PHE A 52 12.15 11.52 -58.93
N TYR A 53 12.10 12.83 -58.73
CA TYR A 53 11.27 13.75 -59.50
C TYR A 53 11.96 14.08 -60.82
N ASN A 54 11.19 14.04 -61.91
CA ASN A 54 11.61 14.52 -63.22
C ASN A 54 11.48 16.04 -63.27
N LYS A 55 12.60 16.78 -63.34
CA LYS A 55 12.57 18.25 -63.44
C LYS A 55 12.16 18.74 -64.84
N LEU A 56 12.21 17.85 -65.85
CA LEU A 56 11.79 18.12 -67.23
C LEU A 56 10.38 17.55 -67.52
N PHE A 57 9.56 17.37 -66.47
CA PHE A 57 8.15 16.99 -66.62
C PHE A 57 7.40 17.99 -67.50
N ASP A 58 6.57 17.48 -68.41
CA ASP A 58 5.86 18.18 -69.48
C ASP A 58 6.75 18.91 -70.52
N GLN A 59 8.08 18.79 -70.44
CA GLN A 59 9.01 19.43 -71.39
C GLN A 59 9.51 18.45 -72.45
N GLU A 60 10.39 17.51 -72.09
CA GLU A 60 11.02 16.59 -73.05
C GLU A 60 11.36 15.22 -72.45
N ASP A 61 11.45 14.21 -73.33
CA ASP A 61 11.95 12.88 -72.98
C ASP A 61 13.47 12.93 -72.87
N TRP A 62 14.04 12.25 -71.88
CA TRP A 62 15.50 12.20 -71.68
C TRP A 62 15.94 10.81 -71.19
N GLU A 63 17.25 10.56 -71.17
CA GLU A 63 17.82 9.31 -70.65
C GLU A 63 18.70 9.59 -69.44
N ILE A 64 18.73 8.64 -68.51
CA ILE A 64 19.57 8.69 -67.32
C ILE A 64 20.32 7.37 -67.13
N ASP A 65 21.62 7.48 -66.86
CA ASP A 65 22.44 6.36 -66.44
C ASP A 65 22.40 6.23 -64.91
N LEU A 66 22.12 5.02 -64.44
CA LEU A 66 21.98 4.76 -63.01
C LEU A 66 22.50 3.39 -62.59
N GLU A 67 22.95 3.31 -61.35
CA GLU A 67 23.45 2.08 -60.76
C GLU A 67 22.88 1.86 -59.36
N LEU A 68 22.39 0.65 -59.12
CA LEU A 68 22.06 0.18 -57.77
C LEU A 68 23.15 -0.80 -57.32
N ARG A 69 23.86 -0.42 -56.26
CA ARG A 69 24.97 -1.21 -55.70
C ARG A 69 24.59 -1.75 -54.34
N CYS A 70 24.76 -3.05 -54.10
CA CYS A 70 24.49 -3.67 -52.81
C CYS A 70 25.79 -4.11 -52.13
N TYR A 71 25.89 -3.82 -50.84
CA TYR A 71 27.07 -4.14 -50.03
C TYR A 71 26.69 -4.85 -48.75
N SER A 72 27.58 -5.73 -48.27
CA SER A 72 27.54 -6.29 -46.93
C SER A 72 28.58 -5.61 -46.04
N LEU A 73 28.19 -5.35 -44.80
CA LEU A 73 29.00 -4.72 -43.77
C LEU A 73 29.41 -5.79 -42.74
N LYS A 74 30.62 -6.32 -42.89
CA LYS A 74 31.26 -7.23 -41.90
C LYS A 74 32.41 -6.49 -41.21
N LYS A 75 33.64 -7.04 -41.21
CA LYS A 75 34.86 -6.32 -40.78
C LYS A 75 35.34 -5.28 -41.81
N ALA A 76 34.98 -5.47 -43.07
CA ALA A 76 35.22 -4.55 -44.18
C ALA A 76 33.98 -4.54 -45.11
N LYS A 77 33.86 -3.49 -45.94
CA LYS A 77 32.82 -3.38 -46.99
C LYS A 77 33.09 -4.47 -48.05
N SER A 78 32.13 -5.36 -48.27
CA SER A 78 32.19 -6.35 -49.37
C SER A 78 31.03 -6.13 -50.33
N GLU A 79 31.33 -6.03 -51.61
CA GLU A 79 30.34 -5.90 -52.68
C GLU A 79 29.54 -7.19 -52.86
N ILE A 80 28.21 -7.05 -52.97
CA ILE A 80 27.27 -8.15 -53.23
C ILE A 80 26.87 -8.13 -54.70
N CYS A 81 26.50 -6.96 -55.23
CA CYS A 81 26.20 -6.77 -56.65
C CYS A 81 26.28 -5.29 -57.06
N ILE A 82 26.46 -5.06 -58.36
CA ILE A 82 26.27 -3.79 -59.05
C ILE A 82 25.29 -4.04 -60.19
N LEU A 83 24.22 -3.25 -60.25
CA LEU A 83 23.19 -3.33 -61.27
C LEU A 83 23.18 -2.03 -62.06
N PRO A 84 23.99 -1.92 -63.13
CA PRO A 84 23.98 -0.76 -64.01
C PRO A 84 22.80 -0.84 -64.97
N MET A 85 22.15 0.29 -65.21
CA MET A 85 21.06 0.38 -66.17
C MET A 85 20.95 1.78 -66.75
N LYS A 86 20.43 1.81 -67.98
CA LYS A 86 20.07 3.05 -68.67
C LYS A 86 18.56 3.13 -68.75
N ARG A 87 17.97 4.24 -68.31
CA ARG A 87 16.52 4.43 -68.28
C ARG A 87 16.11 5.62 -69.13
N LYS A 88 15.16 5.39 -70.04
CA LYS A 88 14.41 6.47 -70.69
C LYS A 88 13.34 7.01 -69.74
N VAL A 89 13.36 8.32 -69.50
CA VAL A 89 12.40 9.07 -68.68
C VAL A 89 11.46 9.80 -69.63
N SER A 90 10.16 9.49 -69.53
CA SER A 90 9.11 10.17 -70.29
C SER A 90 8.85 11.55 -69.70
N LYS A 91 8.59 12.55 -70.55
CA LYS A 91 8.12 13.87 -70.09
C LYS A 91 6.82 13.80 -69.30
N TYR A 92 6.02 12.74 -69.47
CA TYR A 92 4.75 12.55 -68.76
C TYR A 92 4.89 11.85 -67.40
N ASP A 93 6.10 11.43 -67.02
CA ASP A 93 6.36 10.85 -65.70
C ASP A 93 6.88 11.92 -64.75
N ASN A 94 6.04 12.44 -63.85
CA ASN A 94 6.45 13.37 -62.81
C ASN A 94 7.43 12.71 -61.82
N VAL A 95 7.15 11.46 -61.45
CA VAL A 95 8.01 10.65 -60.59
C VAL A 95 8.41 9.38 -61.32
N VAL A 96 9.72 9.16 -61.42
CA VAL A 96 10.29 7.94 -61.98
C VAL A 96 10.57 6.97 -60.85
N TYR A 97 10.25 5.69 -61.06
CA TYR A 97 10.54 4.60 -60.13
C TYR A 97 11.43 3.56 -60.81
N ILE A 98 12.57 3.27 -60.19
CA ILE A 98 13.48 2.19 -60.56
C ILE A 98 13.40 1.12 -59.49
N ARG A 99 13.28 -0.15 -59.89
CA ARG A 99 13.04 -1.27 -59.00
C ARG A 99 13.89 -2.44 -59.42
N GLU A 100 14.93 -2.72 -58.64
CA GLU A 100 15.80 -3.87 -58.88
C GLU A 100 16.02 -4.64 -57.61
N GLY A 101 16.35 -5.92 -57.73
CA GLY A 101 16.62 -6.75 -56.56
C GLY A 101 17.65 -7.82 -56.82
N TRP A 102 18.20 -8.31 -55.72
CA TRP A 102 19.24 -9.32 -55.72
C TRP A 102 18.90 -10.43 -54.73
N GLY A 103 19.24 -11.67 -55.10
CA GLY A 103 18.92 -12.82 -54.27
C GLY A 103 18.93 -14.13 -55.04
N ASN A 104 18.26 -15.12 -54.46
CA ASN A 104 18.14 -16.47 -55.00
C ASN A 104 16.68 -16.92 -54.91
N LYS A 105 16.22 -17.72 -55.88
CA LYS A 105 14.87 -18.31 -55.88
C LYS A 105 14.59 -19.14 -54.63
N ASN A 106 15.60 -19.78 -54.06
CA ASN A 106 15.47 -20.56 -52.84
C ASN A 106 15.63 -19.66 -51.60
N GLU A 107 14.58 -19.56 -50.78
CA GLU A 107 14.58 -18.79 -49.54
C GLU A 107 15.69 -19.26 -48.57
N GLY A 108 16.33 -18.33 -47.86
CA GLY A 108 17.39 -18.61 -46.88
C GLY A 108 18.72 -19.14 -47.43
N ALA A 109 18.80 -19.36 -48.75
CA ALA A 109 20.00 -19.88 -49.40
C ALA A 109 21.12 -18.82 -49.46
N PHE A 110 20.80 -17.62 -49.94
CA PHE A 110 21.79 -16.57 -50.24
C PHE A 110 22.04 -15.64 -49.05
N TRP A 111 21.02 -14.91 -48.62
CA TRP A 111 21.11 -13.89 -47.58
C TRP A 111 21.42 -14.54 -46.22
N LYS A 112 22.56 -14.18 -45.61
CA LYS A 112 22.96 -14.63 -44.27
C LYS A 112 22.82 -13.49 -43.27
N LYS A 113 22.72 -13.82 -41.98
CA LYS A 113 22.65 -12.82 -40.91
C LYS A 113 23.75 -11.77 -41.06
N GLY A 114 23.37 -10.50 -41.02
CA GLY A 114 24.30 -9.39 -41.15
C GLY A 114 23.63 -8.08 -41.53
N THR A 115 24.45 -7.02 -41.55
CA THR A 115 24.05 -5.70 -42.00
C THR A 115 24.45 -5.52 -43.46
N TYR A 116 23.52 -4.98 -44.24
CA TYR A 116 23.68 -4.74 -45.67
C TYR A 116 23.13 -3.35 -46.00
N TYR A 117 23.47 -2.84 -47.16
CA TYR A 117 22.86 -1.60 -47.66
C TYR A 117 22.91 -1.52 -49.16
N TRP A 118 21.90 -0.84 -49.71
CA TRP A 118 21.87 -0.40 -51.10
C TRP A 118 22.41 1.01 -51.22
N GLU A 119 23.20 1.28 -52.25
CA GLU A 119 23.54 2.62 -52.72
C GLU A 119 22.88 2.86 -54.08
N ALA A 120 22.30 4.05 -54.24
CA ALA A 120 21.80 4.52 -55.53
C ALA A 120 22.77 5.55 -56.10
N TRP A 121 23.17 5.35 -57.34
CA TRP A 121 24.04 6.24 -58.10
C TRP A 121 23.31 6.70 -59.36
N LEU A 122 23.34 8.00 -59.63
CA LEU A 122 22.72 8.63 -60.79
C LEU A 122 23.78 9.50 -61.48
N GLU A 123 24.02 9.29 -62.78
CA GLU A 123 25.05 10.02 -63.54
C GLU A 123 26.44 9.98 -62.89
N GLY A 124 26.83 8.79 -62.39
CA GLY A 124 28.13 8.60 -61.73
C GLY A 124 28.24 9.15 -60.31
N GLU A 125 27.19 9.78 -59.76
CA GLU A 125 27.18 10.33 -58.40
C GLU A 125 26.29 9.53 -57.44
N LYS A 126 26.78 9.29 -56.20
CA LYS A 126 26.00 8.64 -55.16
C LYS A 126 24.93 9.58 -54.61
N VAL A 127 23.66 9.25 -54.80
CA VAL A 127 22.52 10.07 -54.35
C VAL A 127 21.91 9.60 -53.03
N ALA A 128 22.00 8.30 -52.70
CA ALA A 128 21.44 7.77 -51.45
C ALA A 128 22.06 6.45 -51.02
N SER A 129 21.92 6.14 -49.73
CA SER A 129 22.21 4.82 -49.16
C SER A 129 21.09 4.38 -48.23
N LYS A 130 20.69 3.10 -48.29
CA LYS A 130 19.62 2.54 -47.43
C LYS A 130 20.05 1.20 -46.84
N TYR A 131 20.20 1.19 -45.51
CA TYR A 131 20.56 0.00 -44.75
C TYR A 131 19.37 -0.94 -44.55
N PHE A 132 19.68 -2.23 -44.56
CA PHE A 132 18.80 -3.32 -44.18
C PHE A 132 19.56 -4.41 -43.42
N TYR A 133 18.83 -5.24 -42.70
CA TYR A 133 19.35 -6.25 -41.80
C TYR A 133 18.72 -7.59 -42.13
N ILE A 134 19.56 -8.61 -42.26
CA ILE A 134 19.10 -9.99 -42.30
C ILE A 134 19.32 -10.55 -40.90
N GLU A 135 18.25 -11.04 -40.29
CA GLU A 135 18.29 -11.66 -38.96
C GLU A 135 18.08 -13.17 -39.04
N ASP A 136 18.54 -13.86 -38.00
CA ASP A 136 18.53 -15.31 -37.94
C ASP A 136 18.36 -15.77 -36.49
N ALA A 137 17.23 -16.44 -36.24
CA ALA A 137 16.89 -17.06 -34.95
C ALA A 137 17.20 -18.57 -34.90
N GLY A 138 17.88 -19.13 -35.92
CA GLY A 138 18.21 -20.55 -36.00
C GLY A 138 17.06 -21.46 -36.44
N ALA A 139 15.84 -20.94 -36.55
CA ALA A 139 14.67 -21.63 -37.06
C ALA A 139 13.77 -20.66 -37.86
N PRO A 140 13.00 -21.16 -38.85
CA PRO A 140 12.03 -20.35 -39.59
C PRO A 140 10.84 -19.94 -38.71
N ILE A 141 10.25 -18.79 -39.01
CA ILE A 141 8.98 -18.35 -38.42
C ILE A 141 7.87 -19.26 -38.93
N LYS A 142 7.09 -19.86 -38.02
CA LYS A 142 5.91 -20.68 -38.37
C LYS A 142 4.63 -19.92 -38.01
N LYS A 143 3.50 -20.38 -38.55
CA LYS A 143 2.17 -19.73 -38.40
C LYS A 143 1.78 -19.40 -36.95
N HIS A 144 2.25 -20.15 -35.96
CA HIS A 144 1.91 -19.98 -34.54
C HIS A 144 3.12 -19.84 -33.61
N GLU A 145 4.33 -19.79 -34.16
CA GLU A 145 5.58 -19.86 -33.40
C GLU A 145 6.57 -18.83 -33.94
N ASN A 146 6.90 -17.81 -33.13
CA ASN A 146 7.88 -16.79 -33.45
C ASN A 146 9.17 -17.08 -32.66
N PRO A 147 10.27 -17.48 -33.32
CA PRO A 147 11.52 -17.83 -32.64
C PRO A 147 12.33 -16.62 -32.15
N TYR A 148 11.94 -15.39 -32.50
CA TYR A 148 12.64 -14.18 -32.07
C TYR A 148 12.13 -13.67 -30.72
N MET A 149 10.80 -13.65 -30.55
CA MET A 149 10.18 -13.07 -29.36
C MET A 149 8.77 -13.57 -29.11
N SER A 150 8.32 -13.44 -27.86
CA SER A 150 6.93 -13.66 -27.44
C SER A 150 6.40 -12.42 -26.73
N LEU A 151 5.21 -11.94 -27.13
CA LEU A 151 4.55 -10.81 -26.47
C LEU A 151 4.07 -11.26 -25.07
N GLN A 152 4.56 -10.60 -24.03
CA GLN A 152 4.24 -10.90 -22.63
C GLN A 152 3.16 -9.97 -22.08
N SER A 153 3.29 -8.67 -22.36
CA SER A 153 2.32 -7.67 -21.94
C SER A 153 2.13 -6.59 -22.99
N ILE A 154 0.91 -6.06 -23.04
CA ILE A 154 0.59 -4.88 -23.82
C ILE A 154 -0.37 -4.00 -23.02
N LYS A 155 -0.07 -2.72 -22.93
CA LYS A 155 -0.89 -1.73 -22.23
C LYS A 155 -1.02 -0.48 -23.07
N LEU A 156 -2.11 0.25 -22.87
CA LEU A 156 -2.37 1.51 -23.57
C LEU A 156 -2.42 2.65 -22.56
N TYR A 157 -1.82 3.79 -22.89
CA TYR A 157 -1.87 5.00 -22.07
C TYR A 157 -1.97 6.25 -22.96
N GLU A 158 -2.45 7.34 -22.38
CA GLU A 158 -2.48 8.66 -23.02
C GLU A 158 -1.19 9.41 -22.69
N GLY A 159 -0.66 10.17 -23.65
CA GLY A 159 0.52 11.00 -23.36
C GLY A 159 0.75 12.14 -24.35
N PRO A 160 1.73 13.03 -24.05
CA PRO A 160 2.25 14.03 -24.99
C PRO A 160 3.12 13.38 -26.09
N TYR A 161 3.50 14.14 -27.13
CA TYR A 161 4.31 13.63 -28.25
C TYR A 161 5.65 12.99 -27.86
N ASP A 162 6.30 13.49 -26.80
CA ASP A 162 7.62 13.02 -26.37
C ASP A 162 7.59 11.75 -25.51
N ASP A 163 6.42 11.06 -25.42
CA ASP A 163 6.18 9.95 -24.48
C ASP A 163 6.25 10.43 -23.01
N GLN A 164 5.61 9.70 -22.10
CA GLN A 164 5.59 10.00 -20.67
C GLN A 164 6.56 9.08 -19.91
N ILE A 165 7.15 9.59 -18.82
CA ILE A 165 8.00 8.79 -17.92
C ILE A 165 7.15 7.68 -17.29
N GLU A 166 7.70 6.47 -17.19
CA GLU A 166 6.99 5.23 -16.84
C GLU A 166 6.20 5.33 -15.52
N GLU A 167 6.74 6.02 -14.52
CA GLU A 167 6.15 6.18 -13.19
C GLU A 167 4.87 7.04 -13.17
N GLU A 168 4.67 7.87 -14.19
CA GLU A 168 3.50 8.75 -14.30
C GLU A 168 2.44 8.19 -15.26
N ARG A 169 2.69 7.03 -15.89
CA ARG A 169 1.78 6.44 -16.87
C ARG A 169 0.53 5.89 -16.18
N ILE A 170 -0.63 6.35 -16.63
CA ILE A 170 -1.92 5.78 -16.25
C ILE A 170 -2.45 4.99 -17.45
N TYR A 171 -2.79 3.72 -17.22
CA TYR A 171 -3.20 2.81 -18.30
C TYR A 171 -4.71 2.73 -18.44
N TYR A 172 -5.18 2.81 -19.68
CA TYR A 172 -6.60 2.90 -20.01
C TYR A 172 -7.03 1.81 -21.00
N LYS A 173 -8.28 1.38 -20.86
CA LYS A 173 -9.00 0.55 -21.86
C LYS A 173 -10.00 1.37 -22.68
N LYS A 174 -10.38 2.56 -22.19
CA LYS A 174 -11.22 3.54 -22.88
C LYS A 174 -10.60 4.93 -22.70
N PHE A 175 -10.57 5.70 -23.78
CA PHE A 175 -9.93 7.00 -23.87
C PHE A 175 -10.96 8.11 -24.06
N SER A 176 -10.68 9.29 -23.50
CA SER A 176 -11.54 10.47 -23.66
C SER A 176 -11.38 11.09 -25.04
N THR A 177 -12.49 11.34 -25.73
CA THR A 177 -12.51 12.05 -27.03
C THR A 177 -11.94 13.45 -26.88
N GLU A 178 -12.34 14.18 -25.84
CA GLU A 178 -11.97 15.58 -25.65
C GLU A 178 -10.54 15.75 -25.14
N GLU A 179 -10.01 14.79 -24.39
CA GLU A 179 -8.74 14.98 -23.68
C GLU A 179 -7.55 14.22 -24.29
N THR A 180 -7.80 13.20 -25.11
CA THR A 180 -6.74 12.33 -25.65
C THR A 180 -5.92 13.01 -26.74
N ARG A 181 -4.60 13.03 -26.59
CA ARG A 181 -3.62 13.47 -27.61
C ARG A 181 -3.07 12.27 -28.37
N TYR A 182 -2.12 11.58 -27.77
CA TYR A 182 -1.52 10.36 -28.31
C TYR A 182 -1.98 9.17 -27.50
N ILE A 183 -2.31 8.09 -28.19
CA ILE A 183 -2.48 6.78 -27.57
C ILE A 183 -1.20 6.01 -27.82
N TYR A 184 -0.49 5.73 -26.73
CA TYR A 184 0.71 4.92 -26.73
C TYR A 184 0.40 3.47 -26.45
N VAL A 185 1.08 2.59 -27.17
CA VAL A 185 1.12 1.16 -26.91
C VAL A 185 2.46 0.83 -26.27
N GLU A 186 2.43 0.41 -25.01
CA GLU A 186 3.58 -0.18 -24.33
C GLU A 186 3.55 -1.69 -24.52
N MET A 187 4.64 -2.25 -24.99
CA MET A 187 4.74 -3.68 -25.30
C MET A 187 5.98 -4.25 -24.63
N VAL A 188 5.79 -5.30 -23.83
CA VAL A 188 6.87 -6.07 -23.23
C VAL A 188 6.99 -7.39 -23.95
N PHE A 189 8.16 -7.66 -24.50
CA PHE A 189 8.48 -8.89 -25.20
C PHE A 189 9.49 -9.71 -24.41
N GLN A 190 9.30 -11.02 -24.37
CA GLN A 190 10.35 -11.96 -24.01
C GLN A 190 11.23 -12.18 -25.24
N ASN A 191 12.54 -12.04 -25.06
CA ASN A 191 13.53 -12.33 -26.09
C ASN A 191 13.79 -13.84 -26.14
N LEU A 192 13.44 -14.48 -27.25
CA LEU A 192 13.67 -15.91 -27.45
C LEU A 192 14.99 -16.17 -28.20
N ASN A 193 15.60 -15.13 -28.79
CA ASN A 193 16.87 -15.23 -29.49
C ASN A 193 18.04 -14.73 -28.63
N LEU A 194 18.34 -15.45 -27.54
CA LEU A 194 19.43 -15.13 -26.59
C LEU A 194 20.83 -15.49 -27.13
N SER A 195 20.92 -16.09 -28.32
CA SER A 195 22.19 -16.48 -28.90
C SER A 195 23.00 -15.28 -29.40
N ARG A 196 22.31 -14.24 -29.90
CA ARG A 196 22.90 -13.16 -30.70
C ARG A 196 22.08 -11.88 -30.58
N ASN A 197 22.74 -10.72 -30.67
CA ASN A 197 22.03 -9.45 -30.81
C ASN A 197 21.34 -9.42 -32.18
N TRP A 198 20.18 -8.78 -32.25
CA TRP A 198 19.38 -8.71 -33.48
C TRP A 198 18.61 -7.39 -33.57
N GLN A 199 18.23 -7.00 -34.77
CA GLN A 199 17.40 -5.81 -35.02
C GLN A 199 15.92 -6.21 -35.05
N CYS A 200 15.11 -5.50 -34.27
CA CYS A 200 13.66 -5.66 -34.20
C CYS A 200 12.99 -4.46 -34.90
N GLU A 201 12.36 -4.69 -36.04
CA GLU A 201 11.50 -3.69 -36.70
C GLU A 201 10.04 -4.06 -36.46
N LEU A 202 9.38 -3.26 -35.62
CA LEU A 202 8.00 -3.48 -35.21
C LEU A 202 7.09 -2.43 -35.85
N PHE A 203 5.97 -2.88 -36.39
CA PHE A 203 4.95 -2.04 -37.00
C PHE A 203 3.72 -2.02 -36.09
N THR A 204 3.34 -0.83 -35.63
CA THR A 204 2.14 -0.61 -34.82
C THR A 204 1.14 0.17 -35.66
N LYS A 205 0.00 -0.45 -35.99
CA LYS A 205 -1.01 0.10 -36.90
C LYS A 205 -2.32 0.35 -36.17
N PHE A 206 -2.89 1.53 -36.33
CA PHE A 206 -4.13 1.95 -35.69
C PHE A 206 -5.26 1.95 -36.72
N TYR A 207 -6.35 1.24 -36.43
CA TYR A 207 -7.54 1.18 -37.26
C TYR A 207 -8.77 1.62 -36.48
N ASN A 208 -9.77 2.16 -37.16
CA ASN A 208 -11.11 2.32 -36.61
C ASN A 208 -11.97 1.06 -36.86
N ASP A 209 -13.23 1.09 -36.43
CA ASP A 209 -14.18 -0.02 -36.54
C ASP A 209 -14.46 -0.41 -38.00
N ALA A 210 -14.48 0.60 -38.89
CA ALA A 210 -14.59 0.42 -40.34
C ALA A 210 -13.32 -0.18 -41.01
N ARG A 211 -12.31 -0.58 -40.22
CA ARG A 211 -11.02 -1.12 -40.69
C ARG A 211 -10.21 -0.16 -41.56
N GLU A 212 -10.43 1.14 -41.41
CA GLU A 212 -9.60 2.16 -42.06
C GLU A 212 -8.33 2.40 -41.24
N LEU A 213 -7.16 2.33 -41.90
CA LEU A 213 -5.88 2.64 -41.27
C LEU A 213 -5.79 4.14 -40.96
N LYS A 214 -5.82 4.49 -39.68
CA LYS A 214 -5.68 5.88 -39.20
C LYS A 214 -4.23 6.29 -39.03
N GLY A 215 -3.39 5.39 -38.54
CA GLY A 215 -2.00 5.67 -38.23
C GLY A 215 -1.11 4.45 -38.27
N GLN A 216 0.18 4.67 -38.53
CA GLN A 216 1.20 3.63 -38.44
C GLN A 216 2.48 4.22 -37.84
N VAL A 217 3.05 3.50 -36.88
CA VAL A 217 4.34 3.79 -36.26
C VAL A 217 5.27 2.63 -36.53
N ILE A 218 6.51 2.93 -36.92
CA ILE A 218 7.56 1.93 -37.15
C ILE A 218 8.66 2.17 -36.13
N ARG A 219 8.98 1.16 -35.31
CA ARG A 219 10.07 1.21 -34.33
C ARG A 219 11.15 0.21 -34.73
N LEU A 220 12.35 0.72 -35.00
CA LEU A 220 13.55 -0.09 -35.17
C LEU A 220 14.34 -0.07 -33.86
N ASN A 221 14.48 -1.22 -33.20
CA ASN A 221 15.18 -1.36 -31.93
C ASN A 221 16.24 -2.46 -32.00
N ARG A 222 17.40 -2.23 -31.40
CA ARG A 222 18.44 -3.25 -31.27
C ARG A 222 18.21 -4.06 -30.00
N VAL A 223 17.90 -5.35 -30.15
CA VAL A 223 17.72 -6.27 -29.04
C VAL A 223 19.05 -6.92 -28.68
N GLU A 224 19.46 -6.78 -27.43
CA GLU A 224 20.68 -7.40 -26.91
C GLU A 224 20.45 -8.85 -26.48
N ARG A 225 21.41 -9.72 -26.78
CA ARG A 225 21.30 -11.16 -26.48
C ARG A 225 21.18 -11.52 -25.00
N LYS A 226 21.60 -10.61 -24.11
CA LYS A 226 21.58 -10.82 -22.65
C LYS A 226 20.26 -10.39 -22.00
N ASN A 227 19.42 -9.67 -22.74
CA ASN A 227 18.17 -9.16 -22.21
C ASN A 227 17.11 -10.24 -22.41
N ASP A 228 16.63 -10.81 -21.31
CA ASP A 228 15.55 -11.81 -21.32
C ASP A 228 14.21 -11.18 -21.75
N THR A 229 14.03 -9.89 -21.46
CA THR A 229 12.88 -9.10 -21.89
C THR A 229 13.32 -7.74 -22.45
N PHE A 230 12.48 -7.13 -23.28
CA PHE A 230 12.66 -5.76 -23.74
C PHE A 230 11.31 -5.07 -23.94
N THR A 231 11.29 -3.77 -23.69
CA THR A 231 10.08 -2.94 -23.78
C THR A 231 10.16 -2.02 -24.99
N LEU A 232 9.05 -1.87 -25.71
CA LEU A 232 8.88 -0.94 -26.81
C LEU A 232 7.62 -0.11 -26.62
N THR A 233 7.73 1.20 -26.85
CA THR A 233 6.59 2.11 -26.88
C THR A 233 6.36 2.66 -28.29
N ALA A 234 5.11 2.68 -28.72
CA ALA A 234 4.70 3.23 -30.00
C ALA A 234 3.39 4.00 -29.85
N GLY A 235 3.44 5.32 -30.03
CA GLY A 235 2.29 6.20 -29.90
C GLY A 235 1.90 6.86 -31.21
N TRP A 236 0.59 6.97 -31.44
CA TRP A 236 0.02 7.71 -32.57
C TRP A 236 -1.08 8.65 -32.07
N GLY A 237 -1.20 9.80 -32.72
CA GLY A 237 -2.15 10.84 -32.34
C GLY A 237 -1.67 12.22 -32.75
N SER A 238 -2.13 13.25 -32.03
CA SER A 238 -1.81 14.65 -32.29
C SER A 238 -1.60 15.40 -30.97
N ASN A 239 -0.77 16.45 -31.00
CA ASN A 239 -0.60 17.35 -29.85
C ASN A 239 -1.89 18.12 -29.50
N SER A 240 -2.80 18.24 -30.47
CA SER A 240 -4.11 18.84 -30.27
C SER A 240 -5.08 17.81 -29.68
N LYS A 241 -5.56 18.11 -28.47
CA LYS A 241 -6.69 17.40 -27.84
C LYS A 241 -7.92 17.41 -28.76
N GLY A 242 -8.75 16.36 -28.71
CA GLY A 242 -9.95 16.28 -29.54
C GLY A 242 -9.73 15.72 -30.95
N SER A 243 -8.54 15.22 -31.30
CA SER A 243 -8.26 14.69 -32.65
C SER A 243 -8.87 13.30 -32.90
N TRP A 244 -9.13 12.55 -31.83
CA TRP A 244 -9.76 11.24 -31.89
C TRP A 244 -11.28 11.40 -31.95
N ARG A 245 -11.95 10.62 -32.81
CA ARG A 245 -13.42 10.61 -32.89
C ARG A 245 -13.98 9.46 -32.08
N PRO A 246 -15.16 9.60 -31.43
CA PRO A 246 -15.82 8.50 -30.75
C PRO A 246 -16.05 7.35 -31.73
N ASP A 247 -15.42 6.21 -31.46
CA ASP A 247 -15.50 4.99 -32.26
C ASP A 247 -14.82 3.84 -31.49
N LEU A 248 -15.01 2.62 -31.98
CA LEU A 248 -14.15 1.50 -31.62
C LEU A 248 -12.91 1.52 -32.50
N TYR A 249 -11.76 1.31 -31.88
CA TYR A 249 -10.48 1.25 -32.57
C TYR A 249 -9.76 -0.05 -32.23
N SER A 250 -8.76 -0.37 -33.04
CA SER A 250 -7.85 -1.47 -32.77
C SER A 250 -6.43 -1.11 -33.13
N VAL A 251 -5.48 -1.63 -32.35
CA VAL A 251 -4.06 -1.57 -32.67
C VAL A 251 -3.58 -2.95 -33.10
N GLU A 252 -3.00 -3.05 -34.29
CA GLU A 252 -2.35 -4.26 -34.78
C GLU A 252 -0.82 -4.15 -34.62
N ILE A 253 -0.22 -5.15 -33.99
CA ILE A 253 1.23 -5.28 -33.83
C ILE A 253 1.73 -6.29 -34.85
N VAL A 254 2.61 -5.85 -35.75
CA VAL A 254 3.11 -6.66 -36.87
C VAL A 254 4.63 -6.72 -36.85
N PHE A 255 5.16 -7.93 -37.01
CA PHE A 255 6.60 -8.21 -37.09
C PHE A 255 6.87 -9.20 -38.22
N PHE A 256 7.83 -8.90 -39.10
CA PHE A 256 8.08 -9.67 -40.33
C PHE A 256 6.84 -9.97 -41.17
N ASP A 257 5.88 -9.03 -41.24
CA ASP A 257 4.58 -9.21 -41.89
C ASP A 257 3.64 -10.24 -41.24
N HIS A 258 4.02 -10.79 -40.08
CA HIS A 258 3.16 -11.61 -39.24
C HIS A 258 2.46 -10.74 -38.19
N LEU A 259 1.14 -10.91 -38.08
CA LEU A 259 0.36 -10.31 -37.02
C LEU A 259 0.69 -10.99 -35.69
N LEU A 260 1.24 -10.22 -34.74
CA LEU A 260 1.55 -10.69 -33.39
C LEU A 260 0.36 -10.54 -32.44
N ALA A 261 -0.33 -9.41 -32.49
CA ALA A 261 -1.45 -9.10 -31.61
C ALA A 261 -2.40 -8.07 -32.22
N VAL A 262 -3.67 -8.12 -31.80
CA VAL A 262 -4.68 -7.08 -32.04
C VAL A 262 -5.23 -6.61 -30.69
N VAL A 263 -5.20 -5.31 -30.43
CA VAL A 263 -5.66 -4.70 -29.18
C VAL A 263 -6.85 -3.78 -29.48
N PRO A 264 -8.09 -4.19 -29.21
CA PRO A 264 -9.23 -3.28 -29.25
C PRO A 264 -9.16 -2.23 -28.13
N PHE A 265 -9.59 -1.01 -28.43
CA PHE A 265 -9.80 0.06 -27.45
C PHE A 265 -10.94 0.99 -27.91
N GLU A 266 -11.55 1.69 -26.96
CA GLU A 266 -12.69 2.58 -27.23
C GLU A 266 -12.29 4.04 -27.04
N ILE A 267 -12.78 4.93 -27.92
CA ILE A 267 -12.77 6.38 -27.70
C ILE A 267 -14.20 6.82 -27.37
N GLY A 268 -14.41 7.50 -26.24
CA GLY A 268 -15.74 7.98 -25.84
C GLY A 268 -15.71 9.20 -24.93
N GLU A 269 -16.75 9.41 -24.11
CA GLU A 269 -16.92 10.63 -23.29
C GLU A 269 -15.91 10.80 -22.14
N GLY A 270 -15.15 9.76 -21.78
CA GLY A 270 -14.18 9.85 -20.68
C GLY A 270 -13.21 8.67 -20.63
N PHE A 271 -12.20 8.79 -19.76
CA PHE A 271 -11.22 7.72 -19.52
C PHE A 271 -11.80 6.58 -18.67
N MET A 272 -11.37 5.36 -18.95
CA MET A 272 -11.60 4.21 -18.08
C MET A 272 -10.29 3.44 -17.92
N GLU A 273 -9.76 3.45 -16.69
CA GLU A 273 -8.53 2.75 -16.35
C GLU A 273 -8.66 1.23 -16.53
N GLY A 274 -7.55 0.60 -16.89
CA GLY A 274 -7.44 -0.85 -17.02
C GLY A 274 -6.61 -1.30 -18.21
N THR A 275 -6.43 -2.61 -18.33
CA THR A 275 -5.71 -3.23 -19.45
C THR A 275 -6.72 -3.73 -20.49
N PRO A 276 -6.52 -3.41 -21.79
CA PRO A 276 -7.39 -3.92 -22.84
C PRO A 276 -7.24 -5.44 -23.00
N SER A 277 -8.28 -6.08 -23.54
CA SER A 277 -8.14 -7.45 -24.03
C SER A 277 -7.30 -7.45 -25.30
N VAL A 278 -6.61 -8.55 -25.55
CA VAL A 278 -5.65 -8.72 -26.62
C VAL A 278 -5.98 -10.00 -27.34
N TYR A 279 -6.22 -9.91 -28.64
CA TYR A 279 -6.35 -11.07 -29.48
C TYR A 279 -4.97 -11.50 -29.97
N LEU A 280 -4.57 -12.72 -29.63
CA LEU A 280 -3.34 -13.35 -30.11
C LEU A 280 -3.68 -14.37 -31.21
N PRO A 281 -3.26 -14.15 -32.47
CA PRO A 281 -3.59 -15.05 -33.58
C PRO A 281 -3.14 -16.50 -33.40
N ASN A 282 -2.10 -16.74 -32.59
CA ASN A 282 -1.61 -18.10 -32.29
C ASN A 282 -2.45 -18.85 -31.26
N LYS A 283 -3.22 -18.15 -30.41
CA LYS A 283 -4.06 -18.76 -29.37
C LYS A 283 -5.54 -18.79 -29.72
N GLY A 284 -5.97 -18.03 -30.73
CA GLY A 284 -7.35 -18.03 -31.24
C GLY A 284 -8.40 -17.45 -30.28
N THR A 285 -7.98 -16.84 -29.17
CA THR A 285 -8.84 -16.28 -28.13
C THR A 285 -8.35 -14.90 -27.69
N SER A 286 -9.28 -14.09 -27.17
CA SER A 286 -8.96 -12.81 -26.54
C SER A 286 -8.53 -13.04 -25.09
N LEU A 287 -7.37 -12.49 -24.71
CA LEU A 287 -6.74 -12.65 -23.41
C LEU A 287 -6.34 -11.28 -22.85
N VAL A 288 -6.34 -11.10 -21.53
CA VAL A 288 -5.73 -9.89 -20.93
C VAL A 288 -4.26 -10.20 -20.68
N LEU A 289 -3.37 -9.54 -21.41
CA LEU A 289 -1.91 -9.69 -21.26
C LEU A 289 -1.39 -8.63 -20.30
N SER A 290 -1.61 -8.87 -19.00
CA SER A 290 -0.97 -8.09 -17.94
C SER A 290 0.41 -8.70 -17.61
N PRO A 291 1.40 -7.90 -17.20
CA PRO A 291 2.73 -8.39 -16.87
C PRO A 291 2.78 -9.10 -15.51
N ASP A 292 1.66 -9.65 -15.02
CA ASP A 292 1.72 -10.67 -14.00
C ASP A 292 2.39 -11.90 -14.64
N GLU A 293 3.65 -12.15 -14.30
CA GLU A 293 4.61 -13.16 -14.83
C GLU A 293 4.12 -14.62 -14.93
N ASP A 294 2.83 -14.90 -14.72
CA ASP A 294 2.36 -16.19 -14.20
C ASP A 294 1.26 -16.88 -15.01
N VAL A 295 0.77 -16.30 -16.11
CA VAL A 295 -0.31 -16.93 -16.91
C VAL A 295 0.19 -18.05 -17.83
N SER A 296 1.50 -18.15 -18.12
CA SER A 296 2.05 -19.23 -18.97
C SER A 296 2.30 -20.55 -18.24
N LYS A 297 2.28 -20.55 -16.90
CA LYS A 297 2.71 -21.70 -16.11
C LYS A 297 1.68 -22.83 -16.14
N THR A 298 2.13 -24.07 -16.28
CA THR A 298 1.26 -25.25 -16.19
C THR A 298 0.80 -25.48 -14.74
N PHE A 299 -0.21 -26.32 -14.54
CA PHE A 299 -0.64 -26.70 -13.20
C PHE A 299 0.53 -27.33 -12.42
N GLU A 300 1.31 -28.19 -13.08
CA GLU A 300 2.49 -28.83 -12.51
C GLU A 300 3.56 -27.80 -12.12
N GLU A 301 3.81 -26.78 -12.95
CA GLU A 301 4.79 -25.72 -12.65
C GLU A 301 4.37 -24.85 -11.46
N LEU A 302 3.06 -24.59 -11.31
CA LEU A 302 2.54 -23.89 -10.12
C LEU A 302 2.66 -24.75 -8.86
N MET A 303 2.47 -26.06 -8.98
CA MET A 303 2.67 -26.99 -7.87
C MET A 303 4.16 -27.08 -7.46
N VAL A 304 5.08 -27.02 -8.41
CA VAL A 304 6.52 -26.91 -8.11
C VAL A 304 6.82 -25.60 -7.37
N GLN A 305 6.22 -24.47 -7.77
CA GLN A 305 6.40 -23.20 -7.04
C GLN A 305 5.81 -23.21 -5.63
N LEU A 306 4.71 -23.91 -5.44
CA LEU A 306 4.17 -24.16 -4.11
C LEU A 306 5.17 -24.96 -3.27
N ASP A 307 5.86 -25.94 -3.88
CA ASP A 307 6.86 -26.76 -3.21
C ASP A 307 8.16 -26.01 -2.90
N ASP A 308 8.52 -25.04 -3.74
CA ASP A 308 9.65 -24.12 -3.54
C ASP A 308 9.41 -23.14 -2.39
N LEU A 309 8.17 -22.97 -1.91
CA LEU A 309 7.93 -22.20 -0.70
C LEU A 309 8.67 -22.83 0.49
N ILE A 310 9.35 -22.00 1.25
CA ILE A 310 10.07 -22.46 2.44
C ILE A 310 9.06 -22.87 3.51
N GLY A 311 9.25 -24.06 4.10
CA GLY A 311 8.40 -24.61 5.15
C GLY A 311 6.98 -24.92 4.66
N LEU A 312 5.96 -24.61 5.48
CA LEU A 312 4.53 -24.75 5.14
C LEU A 312 4.09 -26.17 4.74
N GLU A 313 4.79 -27.22 5.17
CA GLU A 313 4.53 -28.59 4.70
C GLU A 313 3.08 -29.06 4.91
N ALA A 314 2.47 -28.69 6.04
CA ALA A 314 1.05 -28.97 6.30
C ALA A 314 0.13 -28.29 5.28
N ILE A 315 0.40 -27.02 4.96
CA ILE A 315 -0.36 -26.23 3.98
C ILE A 315 -0.16 -26.78 2.58
N LYS A 316 1.09 -27.04 2.17
CA LYS A 316 1.42 -27.63 0.87
C LYS A 316 0.68 -28.96 0.67
N LYS A 317 0.69 -29.83 1.67
CA LYS A 317 -0.04 -31.09 1.65
C LYS A 317 -1.55 -30.86 1.48
N GLN A 318 -2.14 -29.95 2.26
CA GLN A 318 -3.57 -29.66 2.22
C GLN A 318 -4.01 -29.07 0.87
N VAL A 319 -3.25 -28.12 0.31
CA VAL A 319 -3.50 -27.56 -1.02
C VAL A 319 -3.39 -28.64 -2.09
N ARG A 320 -2.39 -29.52 -2.01
CA ARG A 320 -2.18 -30.62 -2.96
C ARG A 320 -3.31 -31.66 -2.89
N ASP A 321 -3.73 -32.03 -1.69
CA ASP A 321 -4.85 -32.96 -1.46
C ASP A 321 -6.16 -32.35 -2.02
N HIS A 322 -6.39 -31.05 -1.80
CA HIS A 322 -7.54 -30.34 -2.35
C HIS A 322 -7.49 -30.27 -3.89
N ALA A 323 -6.34 -29.95 -4.47
CA ALA A 323 -6.21 -29.85 -5.92
C ALA A 323 -6.46 -31.20 -6.62
N LYS A 324 -5.94 -32.30 -6.06
CA LYS A 324 -6.21 -33.66 -6.56
C LYS A 324 -7.69 -34.03 -6.50
N TYR A 325 -8.38 -33.64 -5.43
CA TYR A 325 -9.81 -33.90 -5.29
C TYR A 325 -10.63 -33.18 -6.37
N ILE A 326 -10.32 -31.92 -6.65
CA ILE A 326 -10.97 -31.16 -7.72
C ILE A 326 -10.71 -31.78 -9.09
N GLN A 327 -9.47 -32.19 -9.38
CA GLN A 327 -9.14 -32.91 -10.63
C GLN A 327 -9.94 -34.21 -10.77
N PHE A 328 -10.14 -34.94 -9.67
CA PHE A 328 -10.99 -36.13 -9.65
C PHE A 328 -12.46 -35.80 -9.97
N LEU A 329 -13.01 -34.71 -9.43
CA LEU A 329 -14.37 -34.26 -9.75
C LEU A 329 -14.51 -33.87 -11.23
N GLN A 330 -13.51 -33.19 -11.80
CA GLN A 330 -13.50 -32.84 -13.23
C GLN A 330 -13.44 -34.09 -14.11
N LEU A 331 -12.59 -35.04 -13.78
CA LEU A 331 -12.52 -36.33 -14.48
C LEU A 331 -13.87 -37.05 -14.45
N ARG A 332 -14.59 -37.02 -13.32
CA ARG A 332 -15.93 -37.61 -13.22
C ARG A 332 -16.94 -36.90 -14.13
N LYS A 333 -16.92 -35.56 -14.15
CA LYS A 333 -17.76 -34.75 -15.03
C LYS A 333 -17.49 -35.05 -16.51
N ASP A 334 -16.21 -35.15 -16.91
CA ASP A 334 -15.79 -35.51 -18.27
C ASP A 334 -16.23 -36.93 -18.66
N LYS A 335 -16.37 -37.83 -17.67
CA LYS A 335 -16.91 -39.19 -17.84
C LYS A 335 -18.44 -39.25 -17.77
N GLY A 336 -19.13 -38.12 -17.72
CA GLY A 336 -20.59 -38.03 -17.79
C GLY A 336 -21.31 -38.27 -16.46
N PHE A 337 -20.60 -38.31 -15.33
CA PHE A 337 -21.23 -38.36 -14.01
C PHE A 337 -21.84 -36.99 -13.67
N GLN A 338 -23.07 -36.99 -13.17
CA GLN A 338 -23.70 -35.78 -12.64
C GLN A 338 -23.26 -35.60 -11.19
N GLU A 339 -22.53 -34.51 -10.92
CA GLU A 339 -22.19 -34.07 -9.58
C GLU A 339 -23.18 -32.96 -9.17
N PRO A 340 -24.00 -33.16 -8.11
CA PRO A 340 -25.08 -32.24 -7.76
C PRO A 340 -24.61 -30.99 -7.00
N GLU A 341 -23.38 -30.96 -6.46
CA GLU A 341 -22.84 -29.81 -5.70
C GLU A 341 -21.72 -29.09 -6.46
N GLU A 342 -21.73 -27.75 -6.39
CA GLU A 342 -20.61 -26.92 -6.87
C GLU A 342 -19.37 -27.10 -5.98
N ILE A 343 -18.19 -27.07 -6.62
CA ILE A 343 -16.91 -27.19 -5.93
C ILE A 343 -16.70 -25.97 -5.04
N ASN A 344 -16.66 -26.19 -3.72
CA ASN A 344 -16.42 -25.12 -2.77
C ASN A 344 -14.94 -24.74 -2.73
N VAL A 345 -14.63 -23.47 -3.02
CA VAL A 345 -13.26 -22.92 -3.05
C VAL A 345 -12.99 -21.92 -1.92
N HIS A 346 -13.98 -21.66 -1.07
CA HIS A 346 -13.88 -20.65 -0.02
C HIS A 346 -13.12 -21.19 1.19
N SER A 347 -12.16 -20.40 1.68
CA SER A 347 -11.16 -20.86 2.64
C SER A 347 -10.94 -19.90 3.80
N ILE A 348 -10.49 -20.43 4.93
CA ILE A 348 -10.14 -19.68 6.15
C ILE A 348 -8.66 -19.87 6.41
N PHE A 349 -7.91 -18.78 6.50
CA PHE A 349 -6.48 -18.80 6.80
C PHE A 349 -6.24 -18.31 8.23
N VAL A 350 -5.74 -19.19 9.09
CA VAL A 350 -5.54 -18.93 10.51
C VAL A 350 -4.05 -18.93 10.84
N GLY A 351 -3.52 -17.86 11.43
CA GLY A 351 -2.13 -17.86 11.91
C GLY A 351 -1.54 -16.48 12.15
N ASN A 352 -0.35 -16.43 12.75
CA ASN A 352 0.35 -15.19 13.12
C ASN A 352 0.79 -14.36 11.88
N PRO A 353 1.16 -13.08 12.02
CA PRO A 353 1.65 -12.26 10.92
C PRO A 353 2.93 -12.82 10.32
N GLY A 354 3.11 -12.64 9.01
CA GLY A 354 4.33 -13.06 8.32
C GLY A 354 4.51 -14.56 8.14
N THR A 355 3.47 -15.38 8.35
CA THR A 355 3.49 -16.84 8.09
C THR A 355 3.20 -17.22 6.63
N GLY A 356 3.03 -16.25 5.72
CA GLY A 356 2.87 -16.51 4.28
C GLY A 356 1.42 -16.63 3.78
N LYS A 357 0.41 -16.23 4.58
CA LYS A 357 -1.02 -16.26 4.22
C LYS A 357 -1.31 -15.64 2.84
N THR A 358 -0.94 -14.38 2.63
CA THR A 358 -1.18 -13.68 1.36
C THR A 358 -0.43 -14.33 0.19
N THR A 359 0.78 -14.86 0.43
CA THR A 359 1.56 -15.58 -0.59
C THR A 359 0.85 -16.86 -1.05
N VAL A 360 0.34 -17.66 -0.12
CA VAL A 360 -0.41 -18.88 -0.45
C VAL A 360 -1.76 -18.54 -1.10
N ALA A 361 -2.42 -17.46 -0.70
CA ALA A 361 -3.65 -17.00 -1.34
C ALA A 361 -3.44 -16.69 -2.83
N LYS A 362 -2.31 -16.01 -3.16
CA LYS A 362 -1.90 -15.76 -4.56
C LYS A 362 -1.66 -17.05 -5.33
N MET A 363 -1.01 -18.04 -4.72
CA MET A 363 -0.82 -19.34 -5.37
C MET A 363 -2.14 -20.09 -5.58
N MET A 364 -3.03 -20.09 -4.59
CA MET A 364 -4.34 -20.74 -4.70
C MET A 364 -5.19 -20.10 -5.80
N GLY A 365 -5.20 -18.77 -5.92
CA GLY A 365 -5.89 -18.08 -7.01
C GLY A 365 -5.43 -18.56 -8.40
N ARG A 366 -4.12 -18.67 -8.58
CA ARG A 366 -3.52 -19.18 -9.84
C ARG A 366 -3.84 -20.65 -10.08
N LEU A 367 -3.75 -21.50 -9.06
CA LEU A 367 -4.10 -22.91 -9.16
C LEU A 367 -5.57 -23.07 -9.57
N TYR A 368 -6.48 -22.36 -8.90
CA TYR A 368 -7.91 -22.38 -9.23
C TYR A 368 -8.20 -21.86 -10.63
N GLN A 369 -7.46 -20.87 -11.11
CA GLN A 369 -7.55 -20.44 -12.51
C GLN A 369 -7.17 -21.56 -13.48
N LYS A 370 -6.04 -22.25 -13.23
CA LYS A 370 -5.58 -23.35 -14.10
C LYS A 370 -6.50 -24.56 -14.08
N MET A 371 -7.20 -24.74 -12.97
CA MET A 371 -8.22 -25.76 -12.82
C MET A 371 -9.56 -25.31 -13.41
N GLY A 372 -9.66 -24.14 -14.03
CA GLY A 372 -10.92 -23.65 -14.64
C GLY A 372 -12.01 -23.31 -13.63
N LEU A 373 -11.66 -23.14 -12.35
CA LEU A 373 -12.56 -22.68 -11.30
C LEU A 373 -12.66 -21.15 -11.25
N LEU A 374 -11.63 -20.46 -11.75
CA LEU A 374 -11.54 -19.00 -11.83
C LEU A 374 -11.08 -18.58 -13.23
N SER A 375 -11.52 -17.41 -13.71
CA SER A 375 -11.16 -16.92 -15.05
C SER A 375 -9.79 -16.22 -15.13
N LYS A 376 -9.31 -15.59 -14.06
CA LYS A 376 -8.08 -14.75 -14.00
C LYS A 376 -7.04 -15.18 -12.95
N GLY A 377 -7.47 -15.64 -11.78
CA GLY A 377 -6.59 -16.09 -10.69
C GLY A 377 -5.84 -15.00 -9.92
N HIS A 378 -6.17 -13.71 -10.12
CA HIS A 378 -5.60 -12.60 -9.36
C HIS A 378 -6.14 -12.58 -7.92
N VAL A 379 -5.50 -11.82 -7.04
CA VAL A 379 -5.97 -11.63 -5.65
C VAL A 379 -6.24 -10.16 -5.42
N HIS A 380 -7.46 -9.85 -4.99
CA HIS A 380 -7.82 -8.54 -4.46
C HIS A 380 -7.81 -8.61 -2.94
N GLU A 381 -6.81 -8.00 -2.33
CA GLU A 381 -6.64 -7.92 -0.87
C GLU A 381 -7.40 -6.70 -0.34
N VAL A 382 -8.20 -6.92 0.70
CA VAL A 382 -9.04 -5.92 1.35
C VAL A 382 -9.06 -6.13 2.85
N ASP A 383 -9.35 -5.08 3.60
CA ASP A 383 -9.63 -5.14 5.03
C ASP A 383 -11.04 -4.56 5.36
N ARG A 384 -11.33 -4.32 6.64
CA ARG A 384 -12.62 -3.74 7.06
C ARG A 384 -12.87 -2.34 6.46
N VAL A 385 -11.83 -1.52 6.33
CA VAL A 385 -11.92 -0.13 5.85
C VAL A 385 -12.36 -0.11 4.38
N ASP A 386 -11.89 -1.09 3.61
CA ASP A 386 -12.25 -1.24 2.19
C ASP A 386 -13.68 -1.74 1.99
N LEU A 387 -14.18 -2.60 2.89
CA LEU A 387 -15.48 -3.26 2.75
C LEU A 387 -16.64 -2.47 3.37
N VAL A 388 -16.38 -1.70 4.43
CA VAL A 388 -17.45 -1.05 5.19
C VAL A 388 -17.61 0.42 4.75
N GLY A 389 -18.85 0.79 4.43
CA GLY A 389 -19.22 2.12 3.94
C GLY A 389 -19.30 3.17 5.04
N GLU A 390 -19.17 4.44 4.63
CA GLU A 390 -19.20 5.57 5.56
C GLU A 390 -20.62 5.98 5.99
N TYR A 391 -21.61 5.59 5.18
CA TYR A 391 -23.01 5.95 5.36
C TYR A 391 -23.91 4.73 5.11
N ILE A 392 -25.12 4.74 5.68
CA ILE A 392 -26.12 3.69 5.47
C ILE A 392 -26.36 3.49 3.96
N GLY A 393 -26.28 2.24 3.50
CA GLY A 393 -26.46 1.88 2.09
C GLY A 393 -25.20 1.98 1.23
N GLN A 394 -24.04 2.37 1.78
CA GLN A 394 -22.75 2.37 1.05
C GLN A 394 -21.93 1.09 1.23
N THR A 395 -22.10 0.38 2.34
CA THR A 395 -21.44 -0.92 2.59
C THR A 395 -21.80 -1.91 1.49
N ALA A 396 -23.08 -1.99 1.12
CA ALA A 396 -23.52 -2.90 0.07
C ALA A 396 -22.85 -2.64 -1.29
N PRO A 397 -22.79 -1.40 -1.81
CA PRO A 397 -21.97 -1.03 -2.96
C PRO A 397 -20.48 -1.39 -2.80
N LYS A 398 -19.83 -1.05 -1.68
CA LYS A 398 -18.39 -1.30 -1.47
C LYS A 398 -18.05 -2.79 -1.48
N VAL A 399 -18.81 -3.60 -0.75
CA VAL A 399 -18.64 -5.06 -0.73
C VAL A 399 -18.85 -5.64 -2.12
N LYS A 400 -19.88 -5.18 -2.85
CA LYS A 400 -20.10 -5.59 -4.24
C LYS A 400 -18.96 -5.15 -5.15
N GLU A 401 -18.45 -3.93 -5.01
CA GLU A 401 -17.32 -3.43 -5.79
C GLU A 401 -16.06 -4.26 -5.53
N ALA A 402 -15.75 -4.57 -4.26
CA ALA A 402 -14.65 -5.45 -3.89
C ALA A 402 -14.83 -6.86 -4.47
N ILE A 403 -16.03 -7.41 -4.41
CA ILE A 403 -16.39 -8.70 -5.04
C ILE A 403 -16.18 -8.63 -6.56
N GLU A 404 -16.64 -7.57 -7.23
CA GLU A 404 -16.48 -7.41 -8.68
C GLU A 404 -15.01 -7.20 -9.08
N LYS A 405 -14.23 -6.46 -8.29
CA LYS A 405 -12.77 -6.34 -8.45
C LYS A 405 -12.08 -7.69 -8.29
N ALA A 406 -12.55 -8.52 -7.37
CA ALA A 406 -12.06 -9.87 -7.14
C ALA A 406 -12.58 -10.92 -8.14
N ARG A 407 -13.62 -10.60 -8.93
CA ARG A 407 -14.28 -11.57 -9.81
C ARG A 407 -13.33 -12.07 -10.90
N GLY A 408 -13.32 -13.39 -11.08
CA GLY A 408 -12.29 -14.11 -11.81
C GLY A 408 -11.08 -14.51 -10.97
N GLY A 409 -11.05 -14.16 -9.69
CA GLY A 409 -9.90 -14.32 -8.81
C GLY A 409 -10.30 -14.62 -7.37
N VAL A 410 -9.46 -14.18 -6.44
CA VAL A 410 -9.64 -14.35 -4.99
C VAL A 410 -9.93 -13.00 -4.36
N LEU A 411 -11.02 -12.91 -3.60
CA LEU A 411 -11.22 -11.86 -2.59
C LEU A 411 -10.54 -12.31 -1.30
N PHE A 412 -9.42 -11.68 -0.96
CA PHE A 412 -8.68 -11.96 0.27
C PHE A 412 -8.99 -10.89 1.31
N ILE A 413 -9.68 -11.28 2.38
CA ILE A 413 -10.08 -10.37 3.46
C ILE A 413 -9.13 -10.61 4.64
N ASP A 414 -8.18 -9.71 4.86
CA ASP A 414 -7.29 -9.80 6.03
C ASP A 414 -7.99 -9.27 7.29
N GLU A 415 -7.59 -9.81 8.44
CA GLU A 415 -8.20 -9.55 9.75
C GLU A 415 -9.75 -9.59 9.73
N ALA A 416 -10.32 -10.59 9.07
CA ALA A 416 -11.76 -10.69 8.81
C ALA A 416 -12.63 -10.72 10.07
N TYR A 417 -12.08 -11.16 11.21
CA TYR A 417 -12.75 -11.10 12.52
C TYR A 417 -13.18 -9.69 12.91
N SER A 418 -12.53 -8.66 12.36
CA SER A 418 -12.91 -7.27 12.55
C SER A 418 -14.32 -6.97 12.03
N LEU A 419 -14.86 -7.75 11.08
CA LEU A 419 -16.23 -7.61 10.54
C LEU A 419 -17.31 -8.13 11.51
N ALA A 420 -16.99 -9.09 12.37
CA ALA A 420 -17.95 -9.85 13.19
C ALA A 420 -17.99 -9.40 14.66
N ARG A 421 -18.26 -8.11 14.90
CA ARG A 421 -18.37 -7.60 16.29
C ARG A 421 -19.58 -8.22 17.00
N ALA A 422 -19.48 -8.37 18.33
CA ALA A 422 -20.49 -9.05 19.14
C ALA A 422 -21.86 -8.33 19.16
N GLN A 423 -22.90 -9.16 19.11
CA GLN A 423 -24.34 -8.89 19.16
C GLN A 423 -24.71 -7.78 20.15
N ASP A 424 -25.21 -6.65 19.64
CA ASP A 424 -26.30 -5.82 20.23
C ASP A 424 -26.34 -4.41 19.59
N ASP A 425 -26.29 -4.30 18.26
CA ASP A 425 -26.60 -3.04 17.57
C ASP A 425 -27.45 -3.32 16.33
N HIS A 426 -28.64 -2.72 16.28
CA HIS A 426 -29.61 -2.82 15.18
C HIS A 426 -29.12 -2.17 13.85
N LYS A 427 -27.86 -1.73 13.75
CA LYS A 427 -27.24 -1.04 12.60
C LYS A 427 -25.81 -1.51 12.36
N ASP A 428 -25.63 -2.82 12.23
CA ASP A 428 -24.31 -3.43 12.10
C ASP A 428 -23.88 -3.50 10.62
N PHE A 429 -23.14 -2.48 10.15
CA PHE A 429 -22.60 -2.46 8.79
C PHE A 429 -21.57 -3.59 8.55
N GLY A 430 -20.89 -4.06 9.60
CA GLY A 430 -20.02 -5.23 9.49
C GLY A 430 -20.83 -6.51 9.23
N ARG A 431 -21.95 -6.65 9.93
CA ARG A 431 -22.92 -7.73 9.66
C ARG A 431 -23.58 -7.59 8.30
N GLU A 432 -23.91 -6.38 7.84
CA GLU A 432 -24.39 -6.15 6.47
C GLU A 432 -23.36 -6.64 5.44
N ALA A 433 -22.07 -6.35 5.65
CA ALA A 433 -21.01 -6.87 4.80
C ALA A 433 -20.93 -8.40 4.84
N ILE A 434 -21.03 -9.02 6.02
CA ILE A 434 -21.08 -10.48 6.18
C ILE A 434 -22.31 -11.07 5.48
N GLU A 435 -23.48 -10.48 5.63
CA GLU A 435 -24.73 -10.95 5.02
C GLU A 435 -24.66 -10.88 3.49
N ILE A 436 -24.08 -9.82 2.94
CA ILE A 436 -23.86 -9.67 1.50
C ILE A 436 -22.83 -10.66 1.00
N LEU A 437 -21.71 -10.84 1.72
CA LEU A 437 -20.73 -11.87 1.43
C LEU A 437 -21.40 -13.26 1.43
N VAL A 438 -22.11 -13.65 2.49
CA VAL A 438 -22.82 -14.94 2.59
C VAL A 438 -23.85 -15.11 1.47
N LYS A 439 -24.55 -14.04 1.09
CA LYS A 439 -25.49 -14.04 -0.05
C LYS A 439 -24.78 -14.30 -1.37
N GLU A 440 -23.65 -13.62 -1.63
CA GLU A 440 -22.85 -13.86 -2.84
C GLU A 440 -22.24 -15.27 -2.84
N LEU A 441 -21.76 -15.76 -1.69
CA LEU A 441 -21.26 -17.13 -1.50
C LEU A 441 -22.32 -18.20 -1.70
N SER A 442 -23.61 -17.84 -1.68
CA SER A 442 -24.72 -18.80 -1.85
C SER A 442 -25.37 -18.72 -3.23
N ASN A 443 -25.58 -17.51 -3.74
CA ASN A 443 -26.41 -17.24 -4.92
C ASN A 443 -25.73 -16.30 -5.93
N GLY A 444 -24.43 -16.05 -5.78
CA GLY A 444 -23.65 -15.18 -6.66
C GLY A 444 -23.43 -15.79 -8.04
N LYS A 445 -22.89 -14.99 -8.97
CA LYS A 445 -22.69 -15.41 -10.38
C LYS A 445 -21.54 -16.44 -10.58
N GLY A 446 -21.02 -17.04 -9.52
CA GLY A 446 -19.81 -17.87 -9.55
C GLY A 446 -18.54 -17.10 -9.91
N ASP A 447 -17.47 -17.81 -10.28
CA ASP A 447 -16.17 -17.25 -10.69
C ASP A 447 -15.49 -16.36 -9.62
N LEU A 448 -15.54 -16.81 -8.35
CA LEU A 448 -14.97 -16.10 -7.20
C LEU A 448 -14.54 -17.08 -6.11
N ALA A 449 -13.31 -16.95 -5.64
CA ALA A 449 -12.87 -17.56 -4.39
C ALA A 449 -12.81 -16.48 -3.30
N VAL A 450 -13.23 -16.82 -2.07
CA VAL A 450 -13.15 -15.90 -0.94
C VAL A 450 -12.29 -16.54 0.12
N ILE A 451 -11.25 -15.83 0.55
CA ILE A 451 -10.33 -16.27 1.59
C ILE A 451 -10.38 -15.25 2.72
N VAL A 452 -10.75 -15.69 3.91
CA VAL A 452 -10.76 -14.86 5.12
C VAL A 452 -9.56 -15.21 6.00
N ALA A 453 -8.80 -14.22 6.44
CA ALA A 453 -7.59 -14.42 7.24
C ALA A 453 -7.68 -13.75 8.62
N GLY A 454 -7.00 -14.34 9.61
CA GLY A 454 -6.90 -13.74 10.93
C GLY A 454 -6.27 -14.63 11.99
N TYR A 455 -6.35 -14.19 13.24
CA TYR A 455 -5.79 -14.89 14.39
C TYR A 455 -6.68 -16.07 14.85
N PRO A 456 -6.10 -17.14 15.41
CA PRO A 456 -6.83 -18.37 15.70
C PRO A 456 -8.03 -18.24 16.62
N LYS A 457 -7.98 -17.40 17.65
CA LYS A 457 -9.06 -17.27 18.63
C LYS A 457 -10.19 -16.40 18.09
N GLU A 458 -9.83 -15.34 17.40
CA GLU A 458 -10.68 -14.31 16.85
C GLU A 458 -11.46 -14.85 15.63
N MET A 459 -10.81 -15.67 14.80
CA MET A 459 -11.49 -16.33 13.67
C MET A 459 -12.54 -17.35 14.11
N LYS A 460 -12.43 -17.96 15.30
CA LYS A 460 -13.51 -18.79 15.85
C LYS A 460 -14.76 -17.96 16.12
N GLN A 461 -14.60 -16.80 16.75
CA GLN A 461 -15.71 -15.87 17.02
C GLN A 461 -16.33 -15.35 15.71
N PHE A 462 -15.50 -15.06 14.71
CA PHE A 462 -15.97 -14.67 13.37
C PHE A 462 -16.90 -15.72 12.75
N LEU A 463 -16.54 -17.01 12.80
CA LEU A 463 -17.36 -18.08 12.24
C LEU A 463 -18.65 -18.33 13.03
N GLU A 464 -18.62 -18.09 14.34
CA GLU A 464 -19.79 -18.22 15.21
C GLU A 464 -20.78 -17.05 15.05
N SER A 465 -20.33 -15.92 14.48
CA SER A 465 -21.17 -14.73 14.31
C SER A 465 -22.33 -14.90 13.32
N ASN A 466 -22.17 -15.77 12.32
CA ASN A 466 -23.21 -16.05 11.34
C ASN A 466 -23.16 -17.53 10.91
N PRO A 467 -24.23 -18.32 11.14
CA PRO A 467 -24.29 -19.73 10.75
C PRO A 467 -23.98 -19.99 9.26
N GLY A 468 -24.27 -19.02 8.39
CA GLY A 468 -23.99 -19.09 6.96
C GLY A 468 -22.48 -19.14 6.64
N LEU A 469 -21.64 -18.49 7.45
CA LEU A 469 -20.18 -18.54 7.28
C LEU A 469 -19.65 -19.97 7.48
N ARG A 470 -20.08 -20.65 8.54
CA ARG A 470 -19.64 -22.01 8.86
C ARG A 470 -20.01 -23.03 7.78
N SER A 471 -21.13 -22.83 7.09
CA SER A 471 -21.56 -23.70 5.99
C SER A 471 -20.77 -23.47 4.70
N ARG A 472 -20.36 -22.22 4.43
CA ARG A 472 -19.71 -21.82 3.17
C ARG A 472 -18.20 -21.91 3.22
N PHE A 473 -17.58 -21.74 4.38
CA PHE A 473 -16.13 -21.88 4.57
C PHE A 473 -15.78 -23.27 5.12
N LYS A 474 -15.73 -24.27 4.24
CA LYS A 474 -15.42 -25.66 4.61
C LYS A 474 -13.93 -25.94 4.76
N HIS A 475 -13.08 -25.13 4.11
CA HIS A 475 -11.63 -25.32 4.11
C HIS A 475 -10.96 -24.39 5.12
N GLN A 476 -10.23 -24.96 6.07
CA GLN A 476 -9.45 -24.21 7.05
C GLN A 476 -7.98 -24.60 6.95
N PHE A 477 -7.13 -23.59 6.78
CA PHE A 477 -5.69 -23.69 6.63
C PHE A 477 -5.03 -23.03 7.86
N GLU A 478 -4.28 -23.81 8.64
CA GLU A 478 -3.57 -23.34 9.83
C GLU A 478 -2.09 -23.09 9.52
N PHE A 479 -1.71 -21.83 9.56
CA PHE A 479 -0.36 -21.33 9.33
C PHE A 479 0.38 -21.20 10.66
N THR A 480 1.16 -22.22 10.98
CA THR A 480 2.04 -22.24 12.15
C THR A 480 3.23 -21.29 11.97
N ASP A 481 3.85 -20.86 13.07
CA ASP A 481 5.11 -20.12 13.02
C ASP A 481 6.20 -20.95 12.34
N TYR A 482 7.05 -20.29 11.54
CA TYR A 482 8.19 -20.93 10.90
C TYR A 482 9.23 -21.37 11.93
N LEU A 483 9.79 -22.55 11.74
CA LEU A 483 10.89 -23.06 12.53
C LEU A 483 12.17 -22.23 12.30
N PRO A 484 13.12 -22.19 13.25
CA PRO A 484 14.36 -21.44 13.08
C PRO A 484 15.11 -21.78 11.79
N GLN A 485 15.13 -23.06 11.40
CA GLN A 485 15.79 -23.50 10.16
C GLN A 485 15.09 -22.95 8.91
N GLU A 486 13.76 -22.86 8.94
CA GLU A 486 12.94 -22.28 7.86
C GLU A 486 13.13 -20.77 7.82
N LEU A 487 13.17 -20.09 8.97
CA LEU A 487 13.49 -18.66 9.07
C LEU A 487 14.90 -18.35 8.52
N SER A 488 15.89 -19.20 8.79
CA SER A 488 17.24 -19.07 8.19
C SER A 488 17.24 -19.27 6.67
N GLN A 489 16.37 -20.15 6.15
CA GLN A 489 16.18 -20.27 4.69
C GLN A 489 15.50 -19.01 4.13
N ILE A 490 14.52 -18.45 4.84
CA ILE A 490 13.87 -17.18 4.47
C ILE A 490 14.89 -16.05 4.47
N ALA A 491 15.86 -16.05 5.39
CA ALA A 491 16.94 -15.06 5.41
C ALA A 491 17.77 -15.10 4.13
N LYS A 492 18.10 -16.31 3.64
CA LYS A 492 18.80 -16.48 2.34
C LYS A 492 17.96 -15.98 1.17
N TYR A 493 16.66 -16.27 1.19
CA TYR A 493 15.74 -15.77 0.17
C TYR A 493 15.66 -14.23 0.17
N ALA A 494 15.55 -13.62 1.35
CA ALA A 494 15.57 -12.17 1.51
C ALA A 494 16.88 -11.55 1.01
N CYS A 495 18.03 -12.18 1.30
CA CYS A 495 19.33 -11.76 0.78
C CYS A 495 19.35 -11.74 -0.76
N LYS A 496 18.88 -12.81 -1.40
CA LYS A 496 18.78 -12.88 -2.87
C LYS A 496 17.87 -11.78 -3.44
N LYS A 497 16.70 -11.57 -2.82
CA LYS A 497 15.73 -10.54 -3.27
C LYS A 497 16.29 -9.12 -3.14
N MET A 498 17.11 -8.87 -2.12
CA MET A 498 17.72 -7.57 -1.85
C MET A 498 19.09 -7.40 -2.53
N GLU A 499 19.53 -8.37 -3.33
CA GLU A 499 20.84 -8.41 -4.00
C GLU A 499 22.02 -8.25 -3.03
N VAL A 500 21.97 -8.95 -1.90
CA VAL A 500 23.03 -8.97 -0.88
C VAL A 500 23.41 -10.41 -0.50
N LYS A 501 24.58 -10.56 0.10
CA LYS A 501 25.15 -11.80 0.65
C LYS A 501 25.54 -11.57 2.10
N LEU A 502 25.40 -12.59 2.94
CA LEU A 502 25.91 -12.57 4.31
C LEU A 502 27.28 -13.23 4.33
N GLY A 503 28.30 -12.54 4.85
CA GLY A 503 29.56 -13.19 5.21
C GLY A 503 29.33 -14.29 6.25
N ASP A 504 30.22 -15.28 6.34
CA ASP A 504 30.00 -16.48 7.19
C ASP A 504 29.73 -16.13 8.66
N SER A 505 30.47 -15.18 9.21
CA SER A 505 30.28 -14.70 10.59
C SER A 505 28.97 -13.92 10.75
N ALA A 506 28.60 -13.11 9.75
CA ALA A 506 27.34 -12.36 9.74
C ALA A 506 26.14 -13.33 9.73
N ARG A 507 26.22 -14.37 8.91
CA ARG A 507 25.19 -15.42 8.83
C ARG A 507 24.99 -16.15 10.15
N LYS A 508 26.07 -16.54 10.84
CA LYS A 508 25.98 -17.16 12.18
C LYS A 508 25.26 -16.25 13.17
N LYS A 509 25.56 -14.94 13.14
CA LYS A 509 24.94 -13.97 14.03
C LYS A 509 23.45 -13.76 13.73
N ILE A 510 23.08 -13.73 12.45
CA ILE A 510 21.67 -13.72 12.01
C ILE A 510 20.92 -14.96 12.52
N ASP A 511 21.53 -16.16 12.39
CA ASP A 511 20.93 -17.40 12.87
C ASP A 511 20.74 -17.40 14.40
N GLU A 512 21.68 -16.82 15.17
CA GLU A 512 21.51 -16.62 16.63
C GLU A 512 20.31 -15.72 16.95
N TYR A 513 20.15 -14.59 16.24
CA TYR A 513 19.02 -13.68 16.43
C TYR A 513 17.68 -14.33 16.09
N ILE A 514 17.64 -15.16 15.04
CA ILE A 514 16.46 -15.95 14.67
C ILE A 514 16.09 -16.93 15.79
N ILE A 515 17.07 -17.65 16.35
CA ILE A 515 16.84 -18.61 17.45
C ILE A 515 16.35 -17.89 18.72
N GLU A 516 16.96 -16.76 19.09
CA GLU A 516 16.55 -15.98 20.26
C GLU A 516 15.12 -15.45 20.10
N ALA A 517 14.79 -14.87 18.94
CA ALA A 517 13.45 -14.37 18.65
C ALA A 517 12.40 -15.49 18.66
N PHE A 518 12.73 -16.67 18.11
CA PHE A 518 11.83 -17.82 18.13
C PHE A 518 11.61 -18.36 19.55
N ARG A 519 12.62 -18.38 20.42
CA ARG A 519 12.49 -18.82 21.83
C ARG A 519 11.59 -17.88 22.64
N ASN A 520 11.69 -16.58 22.40
CA ASN A 520 10.94 -15.54 23.11
C ASN A 520 9.62 -15.16 22.41
N ARG A 521 9.19 -15.94 21.41
CA ARG A 521 8.03 -15.60 20.59
C ARG A 521 6.74 -15.61 21.39
N ASN A 522 5.82 -14.74 21.00
CA ASN A 522 4.47 -14.67 21.52
C ASN A 522 3.46 -14.73 20.36
N ARG A 523 2.18 -14.50 20.64
CA ARG A 523 1.10 -14.51 19.65
C ARG A 523 1.21 -13.45 18.54
N SER A 524 2.15 -12.51 18.65
CA SER A 524 2.37 -11.44 17.65
C SER A 524 3.73 -11.57 16.98
N PHE A 525 4.33 -12.77 16.98
CA PHE A 525 5.60 -13.02 16.32
C PHE A 525 5.52 -12.80 14.81
N GLY A 526 6.42 -11.96 14.29
CA GLY A 526 6.38 -11.48 12.90
C GLY A 526 6.92 -12.45 11.83
N ASN A 527 7.45 -13.63 12.21
CA ASN A 527 7.87 -14.67 11.27
C ASN A 527 8.75 -14.16 10.10
N ALA A 528 8.36 -14.39 8.84
CA ALA A 528 9.13 -13.93 7.68
C ALA A 528 9.31 -12.40 7.70
N ARG A 529 8.31 -11.62 8.13
CA ARG A 529 8.43 -10.16 8.25
C ARG A 529 9.56 -9.76 9.19
N PHE A 530 9.75 -10.49 10.30
CA PHE A 530 10.89 -10.27 11.20
C PHE A 530 12.23 -10.52 10.51
N VAL A 531 12.36 -11.61 9.76
CA VAL A 531 13.60 -11.96 9.05
C VAL A 531 13.92 -10.96 7.92
N PHE A 532 12.92 -10.55 7.16
CA PHE A 532 13.07 -9.51 6.12
C PHE A 532 13.60 -8.20 6.71
N ASN A 533 13.02 -7.75 7.82
CA ASN A 533 13.47 -6.56 8.53
C ASN A 533 14.92 -6.70 9.03
N LEU A 534 15.33 -7.91 9.45
CA LEU A 534 16.68 -8.18 9.91
C LEU A 534 17.70 -8.02 8.77
N ILE A 535 17.43 -8.61 7.60
CA ILE A 535 18.31 -8.50 6.43
C ILE A 535 18.34 -7.07 5.88
N GLU A 536 17.19 -6.39 5.85
CA GLU A 536 17.09 -4.99 5.43
C GLU A 536 17.93 -4.07 6.31
N LYS A 537 17.83 -4.20 7.64
CA LYS A 537 18.69 -3.45 8.58
C LYS A 537 20.18 -3.75 8.35
N GLY A 538 20.53 -5.00 8.08
CA GLY A 538 21.90 -5.38 7.71
C GLY A 538 22.38 -4.67 6.45
N LYS A 539 21.55 -4.62 5.39
CA LYS A 539 21.85 -3.91 4.14
C LYS A 539 21.99 -2.40 4.36
N ILE A 540 21.13 -1.79 5.17
CA ILE A 540 21.23 -0.36 5.52
C ILE A 540 22.57 -0.09 6.23
N ASN A 541 22.92 -0.91 7.22
CA ASN A 541 24.18 -0.75 7.96
C ASN A 541 25.41 -0.96 7.06
N MET A 542 25.35 -1.91 6.12
CA MET A 542 26.37 -2.12 5.09
C MET A 542 26.54 -0.86 4.22
N GLY A 543 25.44 -0.29 3.72
CA GLY A 543 25.48 0.95 2.94
C GLY A 543 26.08 2.12 3.73
N LEU A 544 25.68 2.30 4.99
CA LEU A 544 26.24 3.33 5.87
C LEU A 544 27.73 3.13 6.17
N ARG A 545 28.21 1.89 6.28
CA ARG A 545 29.63 1.58 6.43
C ARG A 545 30.41 1.94 5.16
N ILE A 546 29.91 1.52 3.99
CA ILE A 546 30.54 1.77 2.69
C ILE A 546 30.66 3.27 2.42
N MET A 547 29.58 4.04 2.63
CA MET A 547 29.56 5.48 2.37
C MET A 547 30.44 6.30 3.33
N LYS A 548 30.98 5.71 4.40
CA LYS A 548 31.95 6.34 5.29
C LYS A 548 33.40 6.17 4.83
N MET A 549 33.67 5.35 3.83
CA MET A 549 35.00 5.18 3.26
C MET A 549 35.40 6.40 2.43
N GLU A 550 36.71 6.68 2.30
CA GLU A 550 37.21 7.86 1.57
C GLU A 550 36.87 7.81 0.06
N ASP A 551 36.88 6.62 -0.53
CA ASP A 551 36.52 6.39 -1.93
C ASP A 551 35.60 5.16 -2.10
N PRO A 552 34.29 5.29 -1.85
CA PRO A 552 33.35 4.18 -2.02
C PRO A 552 33.17 3.73 -3.48
N ALA A 553 33.52 4.60 -4.45
CA ALA A 553 33.35 4.33 -5.87
C ALA A 553 34.41 3.36 -6.43
N SER A 554 35.52 3.17 -5.72
CA SER A 554 36.56 2.20 -6.08
C SER A 554 36.27 0.77 -5.65
N LEU A 555 35.17 0.53 -4.91
CA LEU A 555 34.82 -0.80 -4.41
C LEU A 555 34.30 -1.71 -5.53
N GLU A 556 34.67 -2.98 -5.44
CA GLU A 556 34.20 -3.99 -6.37
C GLU A 556 32.75 -4.38 -6.06
N LYS A 557 32.06 -4.96 -7.06
CA LYS A 557 30.67 -5.41 -6.89
C LYS A 557 30.47 -6.30 -5.67
N GLU A 558 31.44 -7.17 -5.38
CA GLU A 558 31.38 -8.12 -4.27
C GLU A 558 31.35 -7.43 -2.90
N ASP A 559 32.04 -6.29 -2.76
CA ASP A 559 32.05 -5.48 -1.53
C ASP A 559 30.70 -4.77 -1.34
N LEU A 560 30.08 -4.34 -2.44
CA LEU A 560 28.77 -3.66 -2.44
C LEU A 560 27.59 -4.60 -2.18
N GLU A 561 27.79 -5.92 -2.34
CA GLU A 561 26.76 -6.92 -2.05
C GLU A 561 26.98 -7.66 -0.71
N THR A 562 28.13 -7.52 -0.03
CA THR A 562 28.46 -8.33 1.16
C THR A 562 28.20 -7.61 2.50
N ILE A 563 27.17 -8.09 3.20
CA ILE A 563 26.88 -7.75 4.61
C ILE A 563 27.86 -8.49 5.51
N SER A 564 28.64 -7.73 6.27
CA SER A 564 29.65 -8.26 7.20
C SER A 564 29.10 -8.40 8.62
N LEU A 565 29.90 -8.98 9.52
CA LEU A 565 29.53 -9.13 10.93
C LEU A 565 29.27 -7.77 11.60
N GLU A 566 30.04 -6.74 11.25
CA GLU A 566 29.90 -5.40 11.84
C GLU A 566 28.51 -4.80 11.54
N ASP A 567 27.99 -5.04 10.34
CA ASP A 567 26.67 -4.55 9.93
C ASP A 567 25.57 -5.23 10.74
N VAL A 568 25.73 -6.54 10.98
CA VAL A 568 24.78 -7.35 11.74
C VAL A 568 24.82 -7.02 13.23
N LEU A 569 25.99 -6.75 13.80
CA LEU A 569 26.11 -6.36 15.21
C LEU A 569 25.47 -5.00 15.51
N LYS A 570 25.39 -4.12 14.51
CA LYS A 570 24.65 -2.84 14.58
C LYS A 570 23.14 -3.02 14.37
N ILE A 571 22.67 -4.22 13.99
CA ILE A 571 21.24 -4.47 13.91
C ILE A 571 20.71 -4.52 15.32
N ASP A 572 19.98 -3.48 15.70
CA ASP A 572 19.18 -3.56 16.89
C ASP A 572 17.96 -4.45 16.60
N VAL A 573 18.08 -5.72 16.99
CA VAL A 573 17.01 -6.72 16.90
C VAL A 573 15.87 -6.34 17.86
N LYS A 574 16.19 -5.56 18.89
CA LYS A 574 15.20 -4.76 19.60
C LYS A 574 15.04 -3.48 18.80
N SER A 575 13.82 -3.19 18.37
CA SER A 575 13.51 -1.86 17.83
C SER A 575 13.93 -0.80 18.86
N GLN A 576 15.12 -0.23 18.69
CA GLN A 576 15.55 0.95 19.42
C GLN A 576 16.16 1.87 18.39
N ARG A 577 15.44 2.95 18.09
CA ARG A 577 16.14 4.18 17.73
C ARG A 577 17.02 4.48 18.94
N PRO A 578 18.32 4.82 18.78
CA PRO A 578 19.08 5.37 19.88
C PRO A 578 18.34 6.65 20.29
N LEU A 579 17.60 6.58 21.38
CA LEU A 579 17.01 7.76 21.96
C LEU A 579 18.17 8.64 22.42
N PRO A 580 18.08 9.96 22.23
CA PRO A 580 19.10 10.86 22.75
C PRO A 580 19.29 10.57 24.24
N GLU A 581 20.55 10.42 24.66
CA GLU A 581 20.88 10.26 26.08
C GLU A 581 20.68 11.62 26.76
N ILE A 582 19.43 11.94 27.04
CA ILE A 582 19.04 13.20 27.69
C ILE A 582 19.43 13.08 29.17
N PRO A 583 20.34 13.92 29.68
CA PRO A 583 20.73 13.88 31.09
C PRO A 583 19.53 14.18 31.99
N VAL A 584 19.58 13.69 33.23
CA VAL A 584 18.54 13.99 34.23
C VAL A 584 18.66 15.47 34.61
N ASP A 585 17.56 16.20 34.51
CA ASP A 585 17.43 17.56 35.05
C ASP A 585 17.03 17.47 36.53
N GLU A 586 18.03 17.48 37.40
CA GLU A 586 17.85 17.37 38.85
C GLU A 586 17.00 18.51 39.43
N GLY A 587 17.13 19.72 38.89
CA GLY A 587 16.36 20.88 39.39
C GLY A 587 14.88 20.76 39.07
N LEU A 588 14.55 20.42 37.82
CA LEU A 588 13.15 20.22 37.40
C LEU A 588 12.52 19.01 38.10
N LEU A 589 13.30 17.95 38.35
CA LEU A 589 12.83 16.78 39.07
C LEU A 589 12.47 17.13 40.52
N GLU A 590 13.36 17.83 41.23
CA GLU A 590 13.11 18.25 42.61
C GLU A 590 11.86 19.14 42.71
N GLU A 591 11.73 20.14 41.82
CA GLU A 591 10.54 21.01 41.75
C GLU A 591 9.25 20.19 41.52
N SER A 592 9.28 19.25 40.57
CA SER A 592 8.12 18.42 40.25
C SER A 592 7.74 17.47 41.38
N MET A 593 8.72 16.95 42.14
CA MET A 593 8.46 16.10 43.31
C MET A 593 7.90 16.90 44.48
N VAL A 594 8.36 18.13 44.72
CA VAL A 594 7.76 19.05 45.71
C VAL A 594 6.32 19.37 45.34
N GLU A 595 6.04 19.64 44.06
CA GLU A 595 4.68 19.87 43.55
C GLU A 595 3.76 18.66 43.82
N LEU A 596 4.26 17.43 43.60
CA LEU A 596 3.54 16.19 43.87
C LEU A 596 3.25 16.00 45.36
N ASP A 597 4.27 16.17 46.21
CA ASP A 597 4.17 15.91 47.65
C ASP A 597 3.26 16.95 48.35
N ALA A 598 3.18 18.17 47.81
CA ALA A 598 2.28 19.23 48.28
C ALA A 598 0.78 18.96 48.01
N LEU A 599 0.44 17.99 47.14
CA LEU A 599 -0.96 17.61 46.92
C LEU A 599 -1.56 16.98 48.19
N ILE A 600 -2.82 17.31 48.49
CA ILE A 600 -3.52 16.75 49.66
C ILE A 600 -3.95 15.32 49.32
N GLY A 601 -3.61 14.35 50.19
CA GLY A 601 -3.99 12.94 50.04
C GLY A 601 -3.18 12.18 48.98
N MET A 602 -3.76 11.09 48.45
CA MET A 602 -3.19 10.22 47.42
C MET A 602 -1.83 9.56 47.77
N GLU A 603 -1.62 9.25 49.05
CA GLU A 603 -0.34 8.72 49.54
C GLU A 603 0.14 7.47 48.80
N GLN A 604 -0.78 6.59 48.39
CA GLN A 604 -0.43 5.42 47.56
C GLN A 604 0.13 5.79 46.18
N ILE A 605 -0.42 6.84 45.55
CA ILE A 605 0.03 7.30 44.23
C ILE A 605 1.40 7.98 44.35
N LYS A 606 1.57 8.83 45.38
CA LYS A 606 2.85 9.45 45.68
C LYS A 606 3.93 8.38 45.87
N ALA A 607 3.66 7.36 46.69
CA ALA A 607 4.58 6.24 46.91
C ALA A 607 4.96 5.52 45.61
N GLN A 608 3.99 5.23 44.73
CA GLN A 608 4.23 4.58 43.44
C GLN A 608 5.06 5.44 42.46
N ILE A 609 4.89 6.76 42.49
CA ILE A 609 5.68 7.68 41.66
C ILE A 609 7.11 7.80 42.22
N HIS A 610 7.28 7.92 43.54
CA HIS A 610 8.59 7.91 44.20
C HIS A 610 9.36 6.61 43.90
N GLU A 611 8.69 5.45 43.94
CA GLU A 611 9.28 4.16 43.58
C GLU A 611 9.73 4.14 42.11
N LEU A 612 8.89 4.63 41.19
CA LEU A 612 9.24 4.75 39.78
C LEU A 612 10.48 5.62 39.57
N VAL A 613 10.55 6.78 40.21
CA VAL A 613 11.71 7.69 40.10
C VAL A 613 12.99 6.98 40.55
N ARG A 614 12.96 6.25 41.67
CA ARG A 614 14.10 5.48 42.18
C ARG A 614 14.52 4.37 41.21
N LEU A 615 13.56 3.63 40.66
CA LEU A 615 13.82 2.57 39.69
C LEU A 615 14.43 3.13 38.40
N VAL A 616 13.85 4.20 37.84
CA VAL A 616 14.38 4.83 36.63
C VAL A 616 15.80 5.33 36.83
N ARG A 617 16.10 5.99 37.97
CA ARG A 617 17.45 6.42 38.33
C ARG A 617 18.42 5.24 38.39
N TYR A 618 18.08 4.19 39.13
CA TYR A 618 18.92 3.00 39.25
C TYR A 618 19.20 2.34 37.89
N TYR A 619 18.19 2.25 37.01
CA TYR A 619 18.38 1.69 35.68
C TYR A 619 19.31 2.56 34.83
N ARG A 620 19.19 3.89 34.91
CA ARG A 620 20.12 4.82 34.24
C ARG A 620 21.54 4.71 34.77
N GLU A 621 21.74 4.72 36.09
CA GLU A 621 23.05 4.58 36.73
C GLU A 621 23.73 3.25 36.39
N THR A 622 22.95 2.19 36.22
CA THR A 622 23.46 0.85 35.86
C THR A 622 23.59 0.62 34.35
N GLY A 623 23.36 1.65 33.52
CA GLY A 623 23.42 1.57 32.05
C GLY A 623 22.35 0.66 31.44
N LYS A 624 21.28 0.37 32.17
CA LYS A 624 20.15 -0.43 31.70
C LYS A 624 19.12 0.47 31.05
N ASP A 625 18.60 0.01 29.91
CA ASP A 625 17.53 0.71 29.21
C ASP A 625 16.21 0.68 30.00
N VAL A 626 15.76 1.87 30.41
CA VAL A 626 14.51 2.10 31.14
C VAL A 626 13.30 1.76 30.28
N LEU A 627 13.28 2.16 29.01
CA LEU A 627 12.12 2.06 28.10
C LEU A 627 11.86 0.64 27.60
N ARG A 628 12.88 -0.21 27.73
CA ARG A 628 12.77 -1.63 27.45
C ARG A 628 12.13 -2.42 28.59
N ASN A 629 12.34 -1.98 29.83
CA ASN A 629 11.93 -2.72 31.02
C ASN A 629 10.63 -2.19 31.64
N PHE A 630 10.24 -0.96 31.32
CA PHE A 630 9.00 -0.36 31.80
C PHE A 630 8.14 0.07 30.61
N SER A 631 6.89 -0.38 30.57
CA SER A 631 5.88 0.33 29.80
C SER A 631 5.46 1.56 30.61
N LEU A 632 5.57 2.73 29.99
CA LEU A 632 5.27 4.01 30.63
C LEU A 632 3.89 4.55 30.25
N HIS A 633 3.14 3.81 29.43
CA HIS A 633 1.72 4.08 29.23
C HIS A 633 0.97 3.79 30.55
N THR A 634 0.13 4.72 30.98
CA THR A 634 -0.43 4.68 32.33
C THR A 634 -1.94 4.87 32.31
N VAL A 635 -2.66 4.05 33.08
CA VAL A 635 -4.11 4.14 33.28
C VAL A 635 -4.40 4.86 34.58
N PHE A 636 -5.18 5.93 34.53
CA PHE A 636 -5.61 6.73 35.67
C PHE A 636 -7.07 6.38 35.99
N VAL A 637 -7.30 5.71 37.10
CA VAL A 637 -8.61 5.16 37.45
C VAL A 637 -9.15 5.82 38.70
N GLY A 638 -10.30 6.49 38.64
CA GLY A 638 -10.95 7.05 39.84
C GLY A 638 -12.09 8.01 39.52
N ASN A 639 -12.82 8.40 40.56
CA ASN A 639 -14.00 9.27 40.43
C ASN A 639 -13.64 10.70 39.98
N PRO A 640 -14.60 11.54 39.58
CA PRO A 640 -14.34 12.90 39.12
C PRO A 640 -13.80 13.75 40.26
N GLY A 641 -12.91 14.69 39.96
CA GLY A 641 -12.38 15.59 40.98
C GLY A 641 -11.38 14.95 41.95
N THR A 642 -10.89 13.73 41.69
CA THR A 642 -9.79 13.10 42.44
C THR A 642 -8.40 13.51 41.95
N GLY A 643 -8.26 14.51 41.06
CA GLY A 643 -6.95 15.06 40.67
C GLY A 643 -6.15 14.30 39.60
N LYS A 644 -6.78 13.39 38.85
CA LYS A 644 -6.14 12.61 37.74
C LYS A 644 -5.32 13.48 36.77
N THR A 645 -5.93 14.54 36.22
CA THR A 645 -5.28 15.43 35.24
C THR A 645 -4.11 16.21 35.86
N THR A 646 -4.24 16.63 37.13
CA THR A 646 -3.16 17.32 37.84
C THR A 646 -1.94 16.42 38.00
N VAL A 647 -2.14 15.18 38.47
CA VAL A 647 -1.05 14.20 38.63
C VAL A 647 -0.46 13.80 37.27
N ALA A 648 -1.28 13.69 36.21
CA ALA A 648 -0.79 13.41 34.85
C ALA A 648 0.18 14.50 34.34
N ARG A 649 -0.10 15.78 34.61
CA ARG A 649 0.78 16.90 34.26
C ARG A 649 2.11 16.83 35.03
N ILE A 650 2.05 16.59 36.34
CA ILE A 650 3.25 16.46 37.18
C ILE A 650 4.08 15.24 36.73
N LEU A 651 3.45 14.10 36.48
CA LEU A 651 4.12 12.90 35.99
C LEU A 651 4.80 13.12 34.63
N THR A 652 4.19 13.93 33.76
CA THR A 652 4.81 14.33 32.48
C THR A 652 6.07 15.16 32.70
N LYS A 653 6.05 16.12 33.64
CA LYS A 653 7.25 16.89 34.03
C LYS A 653 8.33 15.98 34.62
N ILE A 654 7.94 15.02 35.46
CA ILE A 654 8.85 14.02 36.02
C ILE A 654 9.51 13.20 34.90
N TYR A 655 8.75 12.71 33.92
CA TYR A 655 9.32 11.95 32.79
C TYR A 655 10.29 12.79 31.95
N LYS A 656 10.00 14.07 31.75
CA LYS A 656 10.93 15.02 31.10
C LYS A 656 12.21 15.18 31.93
N SER A 657 12.07 15.45 33.22
CA SER A 657 13.21 15.66 34.12
C SER A 657 14.11 14.42 34.23
N LEU A 658 13.52 13.23 34.16
CA LEU A 658 14.23 11.96 34.12
C LEU A 658 14.84 11.65 32.73
N GLY A 659 14.76 12.57 31.77
CA GLY A 659 15.27 12.41 30.41
C GLY A 659 14.59 11.28 29.62
N ILE A 660 13.40 10.85 30.04
CA ILE A 660 12.60 9.84 29.35
C ILE A 660 11.88 10.50 28.15
N LEU A 661 11.45 11.75 28.32
CA LEU A 661 10.78 12.55 27.29
C LEU A 661 11.69 13.68 26.79
N GLU A 662 11.68 13.90 25.47
CA GLU A 662 12.47 14.96 24.83
C GLU A 662 11.92 16.36 25.13
N ARG A 663 10.61 16.56 25.02
CA ARG A 663 9.95 17.87 25.13
C ARG A 663 9.13 18.01 26.40
N GLY A 664 8.48 16.92 26.83
CA GLY A 664 7.64 16.84 28.02
C GLY A 664 6.37 17.68 27.93
N GLN A 665 5.83 17.87 26.72
CA GLN A 665 4.50 18.45 26.53
C GLN A 665 3.41 17.41 26.83
N MET A 666 2.25 17.85 27.30
CA MET A 666 1.08 16.99 27.49
C MET A 666 -0.03 17.49 26.57
N ILE A 667 -0.43 16.66 25.61
CA ILE A 667 -1.53 16.92 24.69
C ILE A 667 -2.78 16.28 25.28
N GLU A 668 -3.71 17.10 25.76
CA GLU A 668 -4.98 16.64 26.32
C GLU A 668 -6.04 16.53 25.22
N THR A 669 -6.73 15.39 25.18
CA THR A 669 -7.84 15.12 24.28
C THR A 669 -8.88 14.26 24.98
N ASP A 670 -10.08 14.27 24.44
CA ASP A 670 -11.15 13.34 24.82
C ASP A 670 -11.59 12.56 23.57
N ARG A 671 -12.75 11.90 23.65
CA ARG A 671 -13.38 11.25 22.49
C ARG A 671 -13.56 12.22 21.32
N GLN A 672 -14.01 13.46 21.54
CA GLN A 672 -14.28 14.41 20.45
C GLN A 672 -13.00 14.84 19.73
N GLY A 673 -11.88 14.91 20.44
CA GLY A 673 -10.59 15.25 19.85
C GLY A 673 -9.95 14.11 19.03
N LEU A 674 -10.30 12.85 19.30
CA LEU A 674 -9.77 11.69 18.56
C LEU A 674 -10.72 11.20 17.46
N VAL A 675 -12.02 11.27 17.70
CA VAL A 675 -13.05 10.78 16.80
C VAL A 675 -13.52 11.90 15.87
N ALA A 676 -13.58 11.62 14.57
CA ALA A 676 -14.18 12.52 13.59
C ALA A 676 -15.70 12.30 13.49
N GLY A 677 -16.44 13.32 13.01
CA GLY A 677 -17.88 13.20 12.78
C GLY A 677 -18.26 12.40 11.54
N PHE A 678 -17.27 12.06 10.70
CA PHE A 678 -17.41 11.36 9.43
C PHE A 678 -16.52 10.10 9.43
N VAL A 679 -16.98 9.01 8.80
CA VAL A 679 -16.23 7.74 8.72
C VAL A 679 -14.98 7.92 7.85
N GLY A 680 -13.91 7.16 8.11
CA GLY A 680 -12.64 7.22 7.38
C GLY A 680 -11.68 8.35 7.82
N GLN A 681 -12.18 9.36 8.55
CA GLN A 681 -11.35 10.47 9.05
C GLN A 681 -10.83 10.28 10.48
N THR A 682 -11.34 9.29 11.21
CA THR A 682 -10.95 9.09 12.62
C THR A 682 -9.51 8.58 12.75
N ALA A 683 -9.05 7.70 11.87
CA ALA A 683 -7.66 7.29 11.82
C ALA A 683 -6.69 8.47 11.55
N ILE A 684 -7.06 9.37 10.63
CA ILE A 684 -6.24 10.55 10.31
C ILE A 684 -6.16 11.47 11.53
N LYS A 685 -7.31 11.82 12.11
CA LYS A 685 -7.41 12.72 13.27
C LYS A 685 -6.68 12.17 14.51
N THR A 686 -6.80 10.86 14.74
CA THR A 686 -6.07 10.17 15.81
C THR A 686 -4.56 10.20 15.54
N ALA A 687 -4.13 9.96 14.31
CA ALA A 687 -2.72 10.02 13.93
C ALA A 687 -2.13 11.43 14.10
N GLU A 688 -2.86 12.48 13.72
CA GLU A 688 -2.46 13.87 13.92
C GLU A 688 -2.27 14.19 15.41
N LYS A 689 -3.22 13.78 16.26
CA LYS A 689 -3.10 13.98 17.71
C LYS A 689 -1.93 13.23 18.33
N VAL A 690 -1.60 12.05 17.81
CA VAL A 690 -0.39 11.33 18.22
C VAL A 690 0.86 12.07 17.76
N GLU A 691 0.89 12.60 16.54
CA GLU A 691 2.03 13.36 16.02
C GLU A 691 2.29 14.63 16.84
N GLU A 692 1.24 15.34 17.27
CA GLU A 692 1.35 16.47 18.21
C GLU A 692 1.96 16.06 19.56
N ALA A 693 1.75 14.82 19.99
CA ALA A 693 2.23 14.29 21.26
C ALA A 693 3.66 13.72 21.22
N ILE A 694 4.29 13.65 20.04
CA ILE A 694 5.67 13.17 19.89
C ILE A 694 6.64 14.04 20.71
N GLY A 695 7.50 13.37 21.49
CA GLY A 695 8.39 13.97 22.48
C GLY A 695 7.71 14.25 23.84
N GLY A 696 6.44 13.86 24.01
CA GLY A 696 5.62 14.15 25.17
C GLY A 696 4.62 13.04 25.52
N VAL A 697 3.47 13.44 26.08
CA VAL A 697 2.39 12.55 26.51
C VAL A 697 1.08 12.93 25.83
N LEU A 698 0.39 11.93 25.28
CA LEU A 698 -1.01 12.04 24.86
C LEU A 698 -1.90 11.62 26.04
N PHE A 699 -2.65 12.56 26.61
CA PHE A 699 -3.61 12.30 27.68
C PHE A 699 -5.03 12.24 27.13
N ILE A 700 -5.69 11.10 27.32
CA ILE A 700 -7.06 10.84 26.86
C ILE A 700 -7.97 10.79 28.09
N ASP A 701 -8.77 11.85 28.28
CA ASP A 701 -9.76 11.88 29.35
C ASP A 701 -11.03 11.11 28.97
N GLU A 702 -11.67 10.52 29.98
CA GLU A 702 -12.82 9.63 29.85
C GLU A 702 -12.65 8.61 28.71
N ALA A 703 -11.50 7.92 28.67
CA ALA A 703 -11.10 7.07 27.55
C ALA A 703 -12.08 5.92 27.26
N TYR A 704 -12.82 5.45 28.27
CA TYR A 704 -13.92 4.49 28.09
C TYR A 704 -15.04 5.03 27.20
N ALA A 705 -15.15 6.34 26.99
CA ALA A 705 -16.07 6.92 26.03
C ALA A 705 -15.77 6.42 24.61
N LEU A 706 -14.51 6.07 24.28
CA LEU A 706 -14.14 5.45 23.00
C LEU A 706 -14.78 4.06 22.83
N THR A 707 -15.07 3.37 23.94
CA THR A 707 -15.71 2.03 23.94
C THR A 707 -17.20 2.07 24.26
N THR A 708 -17.70 3.17 24.82
CA THR A 708 -19.09 3.27 25.30
C THR A 708 -20.04 3.67 24.17
N ARG A 709 -21.06 2.83 23.93
CA ARG A 709 -22.12 3.05 22.95
C ARG A 709 -23.14 4.05 23.51
N GLN A 710 -22.98 5.34 23.23
CA GLN A 710 -24.05 6.32 23.47
C GLN A 710 -25.02 6.33 22.28
N GLY A 711 -26.11 5.56 22.38
CA GLY A 711 -27.46 5.85 21.81
C GLY A 711 -27.68 6.05 20.31
N SER A 712 -26.67 6.20 19.46
CA SER A 712 -26.84 6.43 18.02
C SER A 712 -25.52 6.25 17.28
N ALA A 713 -25.47 5.37 16.27
CA ALA A 713 -24.59 5.31 15.07
C ALA A 713 -23.08 5.67 15.16
N HIS A 714 -22.51 5.96 16.32
CA HIS A 714 -21.17 6.56 16.51
C HIS A 714 -20.19 5.61 17.22
N GLY A 715 -20.59 4.39 17.57
CA GLY A 715 -19.73 3.43 18.29
C GLY A 715 -18.49 2.98 17.49
N ASP A 716 -18.59 2.89 16.16
CA ASP A 716 -17.52 2.33 15.32
C ASP A 716 -16.25 3.19 15.24
N PHE A 717 -16.40 4.52 15.35
CA PHE A 717 -15.27 5.46 15.30
C PHE A 717 -14.34 5.36 16.49
N GLY A 718 -14.89 5.13 17.69
CA GLY A 718 -14.06 5.03 18.88
C GLY A 718 -13.10 3.84 18.82
N TYR A 719 -13.53 2.74 18.19
CA TYR A 719 -12.68 1.58 17.99
C TYR A 719 -11.62 1.79 16.91
N GLU A 720 -11.94 2.52 15.83
CA GLU A 720 -10.98 2.95 14.81
C GLU A 720 -9.88 3.82 15.41
N ALA A 721 -10.24 4.75 16.30
CA ALA A 721 -9.28 5.54 17.07
C ALA A 721 -8.38 4.65 17.94
N ILE A 722 -8.96 3.67 18.65
CA ILE A 722 -8.17 2.72 19.48
C ILE A 722 -7.18 1.92 18.63
N GLN A 723 -7.59 1.39 17.48
CA GLN A 723 -6.71 0.61 16.60
C GLN A 723 -5.56 1.47 16.04
N THR A 724 -5.87 2.70 15.63
CA THR A 724 -4.87 3.65 15.16
C THR A 724 -3.88 4.01 16.27
N LEU A 725 -4.39 4.32 17.47
CA LEU A 725 -3.58 4.61 18.65
C LEU A 725 -2.65 3.45 18.99
N LEU A 726 -3.19 2.22 19.03
CA LEU A 726 -2.44 1.00 19.27
C LEU A 726 -1.34 0.79 18.22
N LYS A 727 -1.64 0.97 16.93
CA LYS A 727 -0.62 0.86 15.88
C LYS A 727 0.51 1.87 16.10
N ARG A 728 0.16 3.13 16.40
CA ARG A 728 1.16 4.19 16.65
C ARG A 728 1.98 3.96 17.92
N MET A 729 1.39 3.43 19.00
CA MET A 729 2.13 3.05 20.21
C MET A 729 3.22 1.99 19.91
N GLU A 730 2.99 1.12 18.93
CA GLU A 730 3.99 0.13 18.49
C GLU A 730 5.04 0.75 17.57
N ASP A 731 4.59 1.46 16.53
CA ASP A 731 5.45 2.01 15.48
C ASP A 731 6.38 3.12 16.01
N LYS A 732 5.94 3.84 17.06
CA LYS A 732 6.61 5.01 17.66
C LYS A 732 6.96 4.79 19.13
N ARG A 733 7.29 3.55 19.50
CA ARG A 733 7.59 3.17 20.88
C ARG A 733 8.75 4.01 21.44
N GLY A 734 8.52 4.63 22.59
CA GLY A 734 9.52 5.47 23.27
C GLY A 734 9.62 6.90 22.73
N GLU A 735 8.90 7.24 21.65
CA GLU A 735 8.83 8.62 21.14
C GLU A 735 7.75 9.44 21.84
N PHE A 736 6.72 8.78 22.39
CA PHE A 736 5.66 9.39 23.18
C PHE A 736 5.05 8.37 24.14
N PHE A 737 4.34 8.84 25.16
CA PHE A 737 3.54 7.98 26.05
C PHE A 737 2.07 8.35 26.00
N VAL A 738 1.23 7.41 26.44
CA VAL A 738 -0.22 7.57 26.42
C VAL A 738 -0.73 7.38 27.83
N PHE A 739 -1.46 8.37 28.32
CA PHE A 739 -2.18 8.32 29.59
C PHE A 739 -3.67 8.26 29.30
N VAL A 740 -4.38 7.30 29.87
CA VAL A 740 -5.83 7.17 29.71
C VAL A 740 -6.50 7.32 31.06
N ALA A 741 -7.55 8.13 31.16
CA ALA A 741 -8.27 8.38 32.41
C ALA A 741 -9.74 7.98 32.33
N GLY A 742 -10.32 7.57 33.47
CA GLY A 742 -11.76 7.31 33.58
C GLY A 742 -12.21 6.71 34.92
N TYR A 743 -13.50 6.39 35.01
CA TYR A 743 -14.11 5.77 36.20
C TYR A 743 -13.68 4.32 36.40
N PRO A 744 -13.62 3.83 37.65
CA PRO A 744 -13.24 2.45 37.98
C PRO A 744 -13.88 1.35 37.13
N GLU A 745 -15.20 1.29 37.09
CA GLU A 745 -15.92 0.20 36.39
C GLU A 745 -15.78 0.29 34.86
N ASN A 746 -15.79 1.51 34.34
CA ASN A 746 -15.74 1.77 32.91
C ASN A 746 -14.34 1.49 32.33
N MET A 747 -13.27 1.74 33.10
CA MET A 747 -11.90 1.53 32.64
C MET A 747 -11.54 0.04 32.56
N ASP A 748 -12.10 -0.81 33.42
CA ASP A 748 -11.96 -2.27 33.29
C ASP A 748 -12.60 -2.77 31.97
N THR A 749 -13.76 -2.22 31.63
CA THR A 749 -14.43 -2.50 30.34
C THR A 749 -13.60 -2.00 29.15
N PHE A 750 -13.02 -0.79 29.25
CA PHE A 750 -12.15 -0.22 28.22
C PHE A 750 -10.92 -1.09 27.95
N LEU A 751 -10.21 -1.53 29.00
CA LEU A 751 -9.01 -2.36 28.86
C LEU A 751 -9.32 -3.76 28.29
N LYS A 752 -10.52 -4.29 28.57
CA LYS A 752 -11.01 -5.57 28.01
C LYS A 752 -11.52 -5.46 26.57
N ALA A 753 -11.81 -4.24 26.08
CA ALA A 753 -12.34 -4.04 24.73
C ALA A 753 -11.35 -4.41 23.61
N ASN A 754 -10.05 -4.37 23.88
CA ASN A 754 -9.02 -4.80 22.95
C ASN A 754 -7.82 -5.42 23.70
N PRO A 755 -7.41 -6.66 23.39
CA PRO A 755 -6.26 -7.32 24.03
C PRO A 755 -4.96 -6.51 23.97
N GLY A 756 -4.77 -5.71 22.91
CA GLY A 756 -3.61 -4.83 22.74
C GLY A 756 -3.54 -3.69 23.76
N LEU A 757 -4.67 -3.25 24.31
CA LEU A 757 -4.69 -2.27 25.40
C LEU A 757 -4.12 -2.90 26.68
N ASN A 758 -4.61 -4.08 27.06
CA ASN A 758 -4.19 -4.73 28.30
C ASN A 758 -2.70 -5.11 28.31
N SER A 759 -2.11 -5.41 27.15
CA SER A 759 -0.67 -5.69 27.05
C SER A 759 0.22 -4.44 27.09
N ARG A 760 -0.32 -3.27 26.71
CA ARG A 760 0.46 -2.02 26.58
C ARG A 760 0.22 -1.04 27.72
N PHE A 761 -0.85 -1.22 28.49
CA PHE A 761 -1.19 -0.45 29.68
C PHE A 761 -1.07 -1.34 30.92
N ASP A 762 0.15 -1.65 31.30
CA ASP A 762 0.48 -2.47 32.47
C ASP A 762 0.47 -1.68 33.79
N LYS A 763 0.67 -0.35 33.73
CA LYS A 763 0.65 0.53 34.90
C LYS A 763 -0.73 1.14 35.13
N VAL A 764 -1.28 0.92 36.31
CA VAL A 764 -2.59 1.46 36.74
C VAL A 764 -2.40 2.27 38.02
N LEU A 765 -2.72 3.57 37.98
CA LEU A 765 -2.78 4.45 39.13
C LEU A 765 -4.24 4.60 39.57
N LYS A 766 -4.56 4.10 40.76
CA LYS A 766 -5.91 4.16 41.34
C LYS A 766 -6.04 5.38 42.26
N PHE A 767 -6.95 6.27 41.92
CA PHE A 767 -7.31 7.47 42.65
C PHE A 767 -8.55 7.18 43.49
N GLU A 768 -8.34 7.01 44.78
CA GLU A 768 -9.41 6.81 45.76
C GLU A 768 -10.14 8.14 46.04
N ASP A 769 -11.39 8.04 46.50
CA ASP A 769 -12.12 9.21 46.97
C ASP A 769 -11.41 9.81 48.20
N TYR A 770 -11.39 11.14 48.27
CA TYR A 770 -10.82 11.83 49.42
C TYR A 770 -11.63 11.54 50.67
N GLN A 771 -10.93 11.32 51.78
CA GLN A 771 -11.55 11.22 53.09
C GLN A 771 -12.13 12.59 53.52
N PRO A 772 -13.11 12.62 54.44
CA PRO A 772 -13.77 13.87 54.85
C PRO A 772 -12.78 14.93 55.34
N GLU A 773 -11.73 14.50 56.03
CA GLU A 773 -10.65 15.36 56.51
C GLU A 773 -9.84 15.96 55.36
N GLU A 774 -9.62 15.19 54.29
CA GLU A 774 -8.94 15.64 53.07
C GLU A 774 -9.82 16.61 52.27
N LEU A 775 -11.11 16.30 52.11
CA LEU A 775 -12.10 17.21 51.51
C LEU A 775 -12.16 18.54 52.25
N MET A 776 -12.11 18.51 53.57
CA MET A 776 -12.10 19.71 54.40
C MET A 776 -10.82 20.53 54.22
N ARG A 777 -9.66 19.88 54.16
CA ARG A 777 -8.39 20.57 53.86
C ARG A 777 -8.40 21.22 52.47
N ILE A 778 -8.99 20.54 51.48
CA ILE A 778 -9.19 21.11 50.14
C ILE A 778 -10.13 22.32 50.19
N CYS A 779 -11.22 22.25 50.97
CA CYS A 779 -12.17 23.34 51.16
C CYS A 779 -11.49 24.58 51.74
N LEU A 780 -10.73 24.40 52.83
CA LEU A 780 -9.99 25.49 53.47
C LEU A 780 -8.97 26.13 52.52
N LYS A 781 -8.25 25.33 51.73
CA LYS A 781 -7.32 25.85 50.72
C LYS A 781 -8.04 26.68 49.65
N MET A 782 -9.19 26.21 49.13
CA MET A 782 -9.97 26.94 48.13
C MET A 782 -10.63 28.22 48.68
N LEU A 783 -10.99 28.24 49.97
CA LEU A 783 -11.50 29.43 50.66
C LEU A 783 -10.37 30.47 50.82
N ASP A 784 -9.18 30.03 51.25
CA ASP A 784 -7.99 30.88 51.39
C ASP A 784 -7.57 31.51 50.06
N GLU A 785 -7.58 30.73 48.96
CA GLU A 785 -7.34 31.24 47.60
C GLU A 785 -8.34 32.32 47.16
N LYS A 786 -9.56 32.30 47.72
CA LYS A 786 -10.60 33.32 47.49
C LYS A 786 -10.57 34.45 48.54
N GLY A 787 -9.63 34.42 49.48
CA GLY A 787 -9.53 35.37 50.58
C GLY A 787 -10.66 35.26 51.61
N LEU A 788 -11.28 34.07 51.72
CA LEU A 788 -12.38 33.78 52.65
C LEU A 788 -11.89 32.95 53.83
N ILE A 789 -12.34 33.30 55.03
CA ILE A 789 -11.99 32.65 56.30
C ILE A 789 -13.29 32.23 56.99
N PRO A 790 -13.55 30.92 57.16
CA PRO A 790 -14.72 30.44 57.89
C PRO A 790 -14.59 30.68 59.39
N THR A 791 -15.69 31.08 60.04
CA THR A 791 -15.81 31.06 61.50
C THR A 791 -15.77 29.61 62.03
N PRO A 792 -15.35 29.34 63.29
CA PRO A 792 -15.30 27.99 63.85
C PRO A 792 -16.61 27.19 63.67
N GLU A 793 -17.76 27.85 63.81
CA GLU A 793 -19.07 27.24 63.65
C GLU A 793 -19.37 26.85 62.19
N ALA A 794 -18.97 27.71 61.24
CA ALA A 794 -19.12 27.43 59.81
C ALA A 794 -18.15 26.33 59.36
N GLU A 795 -16.94 26.32 59.91
CA GLU A 795 -15.95 25.27 59.66
C GLU A 795 -16.47 23.90 60.12
N GLU A 796 -17.01 23.81 61.35
CA GLU A 796 -17.57 22.56 61.87
C GLU A 796 -18.78 22.09 61.06
N HIS A 797 -19.67 23.01 60.66
CA HIS A 797 -20.81 22.66 59.79
C HIS A 797 -20.37 22.08 58.45
N LEU A 798 -19.37 22.70 57.80
CA LEU A 798 -18.78 22.18 56.55
C LEU A 798 -18.12 20.81 56.75
N ARG A 799 -17.42 20.60 57.87
CA ARG A 799 -16.78 19.33 58.22
C ARG A 799 -17.82 18.20 58.37
N GLU A 800 -18.90 18.45 59.09
CA GLU A 800 -20.01 17.50 59.23
C GLU A 800 -20.72 17.26 57.89
N TYR A 801 -20.87 18.29 57.08
CA TYR A 801 -21.46 18.17 55.74
C TYR A 801 -20.60 17.29 54.82
N PHE A 802 -19.28 17.43 54.82
CA PHE A 802 -18.40 16.55 54.04
C PHE A 802 -18.38 15.12 54.56
N LYS A 803 -18.50 14.89 55.88
CA LYS A 803 -18.69 13.54 56.44
C LYS A 803 -19.98 12.90 55.92
N PHE A 804 -21.08 13.65 55.94
CA PHE A 804 -22.36 13.22 55.40
C PHE A 804 -22.26 12.90 53.89
N LEU A 805 -21.66 13.79 53.09
CA LEU A 805 -21.47 13.56 51.66
C LEU A 805 -20.64 12.32 51.36
N HIS A 806 -19.60 12.05 52.17
CA HIS A 806 -18.78 10.84 52.02
C HIS A 806 -19.55 9.57 52.39
N GLU A 807 -20.32 9.58 53.48
CA GLU A 807 -21.11 8.43 53.93
C GLU A 807 -22.18 8.02 52.91
N PHE A 808 -22.84 9.00 52.28
CA PHE A 808 -23.91 8.78 51.31
C PHE A 808 -23.44 8.90 49.84
N ARG A 809 -22.13 8.82 49.59
CA ARG A 809 -21.58 8.96 48.24
C ARG A 809 -21.99 7.80 47.35
N ASP A 810 -22.14 8.10 46.06
CA ASP A 810 -22.30 7.10 45.01
C ASP A 810 -20.99 6.91 44.23
N GLN A 811 -21.04 6.03 43.23
CA GLN A 811 -19.90 5.75 42.34
C GLN A 811 -19.50 6.92 41.42
N TYR A 812 -20.22 8.04 41.45
CA TYR A 812 -19.96 9.23 40.63
C TYR A 812 -19.61 10.45 41.49
N PHE A 813 -19.19 10.23 42.74
CA PHE A 813 -18.89 11.29 43.69
C PHE A 813 -17.82 12.27 43.18
N GLY A 814 -18.17 13.56 43.15
CA GLY A 814 -17.36 14.60 42.52
C GLY A 814 -16.11 15.07 43.28
N ASN A 815 -15.84 14.58 44.49
CA ASN A 815 -14.63 14.89 45.27
C ASN A 815 -14.30 16.40 45.31
N ALA A 816 -13.10 16.83 44.90
CA ALA A 816 -12.71 18.24 44.91
C ALA A 816 -13.59 19.12 44.00
N ARG A 817 -14.28 18.55 43.00
CA ARG A 817 -15.27 19.26 42.19
C ARG A 817 -16.52 19.58 43.02
N THR A 818 -16.94 18.65 43.88
CA THR A 818 -18.03 18.88 44.86
C THR A 818 -17.62 19.96 45.85
N VAL A 819 -16.40 19.90 46.40
CA VAL A 819 -15.87 20.92 47.31
C VAL A 819 -15.85 22.30 46.65
N ARG A 820 -15.43 22.39 45.38
CA ARG A 820 -15.47 23.65 44.62
C ARG A 820 -16.88 24.21 44.52
N THR A 821 -17.88 23.38 44.20
CA THR A 821 -19.28 23.81 44.16
C THR A 821 -19.75 24.34 45.52
N VAL A 822 -19.40 23.65 46.61
CA VAL A 822 -19.74 24.07 47.99
C VAL A 822 -19.08 25.42 48.32
N VAL A 823 -17.80 25.61 47.99
CA VAL A 823 -17.08 26.86 48.20
C VAL A 823 -17.66 28.01 47.37
N ASP A 824 -17.99 27.75 46.10
CA ASP A 824 -18.61 28.75 45.22
C ASP A 824 -19.99 29.17 45.73
N GLU A 825 -20.78 28.22 46.23
CA GLU A 825 -22.11 28.50 46.79
C GLU A 825 -22.04 29.20 48.14
N ALA A 826 -21.10 28.81 49.02
CA ALA A 826 -20.84 29.51 50.27
C ALA A 826 -20.39 30.96 50.02
N ALA A 827 -19.49 31.18 49.06
CA ALA A 827 -19.07 32.52 48.65
C ALA A 827 -20.24 33.33 48.05
N LYS A 828 -21.12 32.70 47.28
CA LYS A 828 -22.34 33.34 46.75
C LYS A 828 -23.28 33.74 47.89
N ASN A 829 -23.54 32.87 48.85
CA ASN A 829 -24.39 33.15 50.00
C ASN A 829 -23.83 34.30 50.84
N GLN A 830 -22.52 34.32 51.06
CA GLN A 830 -21.83 35.42 51.72
C GLN A 830 -21.99 36.74 50.98
N ASN A 831 -21.82 36.74 49.65
CA ASN A 831 -22.06 37.93 48.83
C ASN A 831 -23.52 38.41 48.92
N LEU A 832 -24.50 37.50 48.95
CA LEU A 832 -25.92 37.85 49.11
C LEU A 832 -26.23 38.40 50.51
N ARG A 833 -25.65 37.83 51.58
CA ARG A 833 -25.75 38.37 52.94
C ARG A 833 -25.13 39.75 53.04
N LEU A 834 -23.96 39.96 52.44
CA LEU A 834 -23.33 41.28 52.40
C LEU A 834 -24.15 42.26 51.53
N ALA A 835 -24.88 41.80 50.51
CA ALA A 835 -25.78 42.57 49.64
C ALA A 835 -27.00 43.16 50.36
N THR A 836 -27.52 42.47 51.38
CA THR A 836 -28.72 42.90 52.11
C THR A 836 -28.42 43.88 53.25
N LEU A 837 -27.14 44.11 53.58
CA LEU A 837 -26.72 45.04 54.63
C LEU A 837 -26.66 46.50 54.15
N ASP A 838 -27.10 47.42 55.00
CA ASP A 838 -26.96 48.86 54.77
C ASP A 838 -25.48 49.30 54.63
N LYS A 839 -25.23 50.35 53.83
CA LYS A 839 -23.87 50.86 53.53
C LYS A 839 -23.01 51.17 54.77
N LYS A 840 -23.63 51.49 55.92
CA LYS A 840 -22.92 51.71 57.20
C LYS A 840 -22.51 50.39 57.85
N ALA A 841 -23.44 49.43 57.98
CA ALA A 841 -23.18 48.10 58.55
C ALA A 841 -22.16 47.29 57.71
N ARG A 842 -22.16 47.45 56.39
CA ARG A 842 -21.19 46.81 55.49
C ARG A 842 -19.74 47.26 55.72
N LYS A 843 -19.49 48.45 56.28
CA LYS A 843 -18.13 48.94 56.57
C LYS A 843 -17.55 48.39 57.88
N GLU A 844 -18.39 47.86 58.76
CA GLU A 844 -17.99 47.35 60.09
C GLU A 844 -17.71 45.84 60.09
N ILE A 845 -18.04 45.14 59.00
CA ILE A 845 -17.89 43.69 58.88
C ILE A 845 -16.77 43.39 57.88
N SER A 846 -15.84 42.50 58.26
CA SER A 846 -14.80 42.05 57.34
C SER A 846 -15.43 41.26 56.19
N PRO A 847 -15.21 41.66 54.92
CA PRO A 847 -15.74 40.95 53.76
C PRO A 847 -15.05 39.60 53.53
N ALA A 848 -14.01 39.27 54.31
CA ALA A 848 -13.31 37.99 54.26
C ALA A 848 -13.98 36.92 55.11
N ILE A 849 -14.89 37.25 56.04
CA ILE A 849 -15.43 36.27 57.00
C ILE A 849 -16.64 35.54 56.40
N LEU A 850 -16.59 34.21 56.45
CA LEU A 850 -17.67 33.29 56.10
C LEU A 850 -18.32 32.75 57.38
N THR A 851 -19.59 33.10 57.59
CA THR A 851 -20.33 32.81 58.83
C THR A 851 -21.21 31.56 58.70
N LEU A 852 -21.75 31.05 59.81
CA LEU A 852 -22.65 29.88 59.81
C LEU A 852 -23.85 30.08 58.87
N ASP A 853 -24.42 31.29 58.82
CA ASP A 853 -25.56 31.61 57.95
C ASP A 853 -25.24 31.36 56.47
N ASP A 854 -23.98 31.58 56.06
CA ASP A 854 -23.54 31.45 54.67
C ASP A 854 -23.45 29.97 54.22
N VAL A 855 -23.34 29.03 55.16
CA VAL A 855 -23.21 27.58 54.92
C VAL A 855 -24.40 26.77 55.43
N SER A 856 -25.32 27.43 56.14
CA SER A 856 -26.51 26.81 56.75
C SER A 856 -27.44 26.12 55.74
N SER A 857 -27.42 26.57 54.48
CA SER A 857 -28.19 25.96 53.38
C SER A 857 -27.75 24.54 53.04
N PHE A 858 -26.57 24.11 53.49
CA PHE A 858 -26.08 22.75 53.28
C PHE A 858 -26.73 21.80 54.31
N SER A 859 -27.90 21.26 53.97
CA SER A 859 -28.71 20.37 54.84
C SER A 859 -28.21 18.92 54.85
N LYS A 860 -28.44 18.24 55.99
CA LYS A 860 -28.14 16.82 56.25
C LYS A 860 -29.34 15.88 55.98
N GLU A 861 -30.45 16.40 55.44
CA GLU A 861 -31.67 15.62 55.20
C GLU A 861 -31.71 14.96 53.80
N LYS A 862 -32.17 13.71 53.72
CA LYS A 862 -32.39 12.99 52.45
C LYS A 862 -33.52 13.63 51.65
N GLY A 863 -33.19 14.60 50.80
CA GLY A 863 -34.11 15.20 49.83
C GLY A 863 -33.86 16.67 49.50
N GLU A 864 -33.12 17.40 50.35
CA GLU A 864 -32.90 18.85 50.23
C GLU A 864 -31.42 19.23 50.05
N GLY A 865 -30.64 18.37 49.38
CA GLY A 865 -29.28 18.69 48.97
C GLY A 865 -29.25 19.38 47.59
N ILE A 866 -28.27 20.26 47.39
CA ILE A 866 -27.96 20.95 46.10
C ILE A 866 -27.89 19.99 44.90
N PHE A 867 -27.63 18.70 45.15
CA PHE A 867 -27.46 17.66 44.16
C PHE A 867 -28.74 16.89 43.79
N VAL A 868 -29.91 17.22 44.37
CA VAL A 868 -31.19 16.59 43.99
C VAL A 868 -31.86 17.40 42.88
N LYS A 869 -31.84 16.90 41.63
CA LYS A 869 -32.71 17.41 40.56
C LYS A 869 -34.17 17.28 41.01
N LYS A 870 -34.87 18.41 41.21
CA LYS A 870 -36.35 18.42 41.32
C LYS A 870 -36.94 17.74 40.09
N ARG A 871 -37.44 16.52 40.25
CA ARG A 871 -38.27 15.88 39.21
C ARG A 871 -39.57 16.67 39.15
N ILE A 872 -39.79 17.36 38.04
CA ILE A 872 -41.11 17.91 37.70
C ILE A 872 -42.00 16.69 37.40
N GLY A 873 -42.77 16.26 38.40
CA GLY A 873 -43.70 15.15 38.25
C GLY A 873 -44.93 15.60 37.49
N PHE A 874 -45.14 15.06 36.29
CA PHE A 874 -46.50 14.85 35.80
C PHE A 874 -47.09 13.70 36.61
N GLY A 875 -47.89 14.05 37.61
CA GLY A 875 -48.70 13.08 38.33
C GLY A 875 -49.79 12.57 37.40
N ASN A 876 -49.74 11.28 37.06
CA ASN A 876 -50.96 10.56 36.68
C ASN A 876 -51.81 10.42 37.96
N LYS A 877 -52.80 11.29 38.11
CA LYS A 877 -54.04 10.89 38.77
C LYS A 877 -54.86 10.10 37.75
N SER A 878 -55.56 9.10 38.27
CA SER A 878 -56.63 8.35 37.59
C SER A 878 -57.54 9.22 36.74
#